data_AF-A0A2U3ELT5-F1
#
_entry.id   AF-A0A2U3ELT5-F1
#
_cell.length_a   1.000
_cell.length_b   1.000
_cell.length_c   1.000
_cell.angle_alpha   90.00
_cell.angle_beta   90.00
_cell.angle_gamma   90.00
#
_symmetry.space_group_name_H-M   'P 1'
#
loop_
_entity.id
_entity.type
_entity.pdbx_description
1 polymer ?
#
loop_
_entity_poly.entity_id
_entity_poly.type
_entity_poly.pdbx_seq_one_letter_code
_entity_poly.pdbx_strand_id
1 'polypeptide(L)'
;MPTEAFLTARLNVRASETDNHDGIEPVCGCRDHVLTCLGSSGRGTCPKLLLRSNQNSSIHSPQHGTPVQPPGPSTNDTFAPGPHDPLPPVPRALCPPPFACWGPGCRFGFPRLSPIRQWLAFEDSQPVGPAVDEWRWLRRTAVSILLLAGTCLAQTSANSSSTSPPPAVKTTTTTPAGAYVGPNVTAGRPIVGDYRGQYRPQVHFSPPRHFMNDPNGMFRDDAGTWHLYYQYNPTDIVAGNQHWGHATSSDLYHWVNQPIALYPPRKDVYVFSGSAVVDRNNTSGFFPNQTNGVVAIYTLAEYDSDGSPGPQTQAIAYSHDNGYSFIPYHGNPVIPSDSPQFRDPKVVWHEGHWVMAVAYPHDFAVGIFTSPNLIDWNPTSNFSHHGLLGLQWECPNLVRMPYVDEKGERRDDMWLMVVSINPGAPLGGSVAQYYPGTFNGTHFEAVDAAARIADFGKDSYAGQFFYGSPDDAEDPVFMSWASNWQYTQTVPTADEGWRSAMSLPRRTHLTKSPRVGWKLVTVPYDLSPVMGDALASNDSIANGTITVDFSDVPSNALYWELNVTGLPDSGDISPTATMNFTFSSPVTGEYLRGGMFFGGDSPFFLDRGGTRGFDDVFFTDKVSTNSIVSGASWNMSGILDRSVLELFVNGGIDSATTTFFPTQPLTLAVFGTAGLPEGARVSVRVNALRSAWEGMASEADGLVHGNQSSRDTGVEDSSDQCKGAADAAARVLCVCKVGVEEGQEGGHRHAQALPSAPGALPATRPPPVDAAERHSPANLHCFSTWRMMEGLQGGAWGSAASTSALASPSSITAWPTMAPPVLLPSSLGAVAAAATDFNARSLHENHARDLQHPTHTQQVTLGVIAAYVVAIAILWNVPYLKMILWPFKMLVIAFHEFGHAITAVLTGGRVKSISLDPNEGGVTHMQGGISAITLPAGYLGSSIIGALLTFCGFNIVASKVASIVLGVCFLLTLWWGKRDWLTVLTVLLAVGLIIACWFIVHAEALRFVVLFIGVMSSLYSVWDICDDLILRKVNSSDASVFAKRYGGSSQCWGVIWSIISVLIMAVGIVAGLAAFSQSFEQQQEDSKNFIPT
;
A
#
# COMPACT_ATOMS: atom_id res chain seq x y z
N MET A 1 -36.55 16.19 -5.97
CA MET A 1 -37.45 17.37 -6.00
C MET A 1 -38.31 17.33 -4.76
N PRO A 2 -38.73 18.47 -4.18
CA PRO A 2 -38.19 19.85 -4.31
C PRO A 2 -36.80 19.96 -3.60
N THR A 3 -35.85 20.88 -3.80
CA THR A 3 -35.79 22.37 -3.95
C THR A 3 -36.26 23.11 -2.69
N GLU A 4 -35.59 24.12 -2.13
CA GLU A 4 -34.57 25.11 -2.61
C GLU A 4 -33.40 25.21 -1.61
N ALA A 5 -32.11 25.40 -1.95
CA ALA A 5 -31.40 26.53 -2.57
C ALA A 5 -31.27 27.81 -1.68
N PHE A 6 -30.02 28.22 -1.37
CA PHE A 6 -29.53 29.60 -1.50
C PHE A 6 -27.99 29.68 -1.48
N LEU A 7 -27.41 30.80 -1.94
CA LEU A 7 -25.99 30.95 -2.27
C LEU A 7 -25.13 31.71 -1.22
N THR A 8 -23.90 31.23 -1.07
CA THR A 8 -22.62 31.98 -1.13
C THR A 8 -22.52 33.39 -0.54
N ALA A 9 -21.70 33.53 0.53
CA ALA A 9 -20.79 34.68 0.70
C ALA A 9 -19.53 34.28 1.51
N ARG A 10 -18.33 34.59 1.02
CA ARG A 10 -17.06 34.61 1.78
C ARG A 10 -16.59 36.05 1.90
N LEU A 11 -16.30 36.52 3.12
CA LEU A 11 -15.36 37.59 3.49
C LEU A 11 -15.09 37.36 5.00
N ASN A 12 -13.91 36.98 5.51
CA ASN A 12 -12.52 37.41 5.29
C ASN A 12 -12.19 38.79 5.89
N VAL A 13 -11.67 38.82 7.13
CA VAL A 13 -10.58 39.70 7.63
C VAL A 13 -10.28 39.36 9.12
N ARG A 14 -9.06 39.65 9.59
CA ARG A 14 -8.59 39.49 10.99
C ARG A 14 -8.64 40.82 11.76
N ALA A 15 -8.73 40.71 13.09
CA ALA A 15 -8.42 41.75 14.09
C ALA A 15 -9.37 42.98 14.09
N SER A 16 -9.43 43.82 15.14
CA SER A 16 -8.63 43.91 16.37
C SER A 16 -9.44 44.44 17.58
N GLU A 17 -9.08 43.96 18.78
CA GLU A 17 -9.00 44.71 20.07
C GLU A 17 -10.21 45.44 20.73
N THR A 18 -10.11 45.49 22.07
CA THR A 18 -10.68 46.46 23.04
C THR A 18 -12.19 46.54 23.31
N ASP A 19 -12.53 46.10 24.52
CA ASP A 19 -13.20 46.83 25.60
C ASP A 19 -14.63 47.44 25.47
N ASN A 20 -15.58 46.69 26.01
CA ASN A 20 -16.22 46.93 27.34
C ASN A 20 -17.28 48.05 27.55
N HIS A 21 -18.18 47.78 28.52
CA HIS A 21 -19.19 48.62 29.20
C HIS A 21 -20.49 49.10 28.48
N ASP A 22 -21.61 48.65 29.08
CA ASP A 22 -22.80 49.38 29.57
C ASP A 22 -23.56 50.39 28.67
N GLY A 23 -24.89 50.45 28.67
CA GLY A 23 -25.92 49.70 29.44
C GLY A 23 -27.26 50.46 29.45
N ILE A 24 -28.18 50.10 30.40
CA ILE A 24 -29.35 50.91 30.87
C ILE A 24 -30.51 51.06 29.85
N GLU A 25 -31.82 50.87 30.12
CA GLU A 25 -32.70 50.37 31.22
C GLU A 25 -34.20 50.37 30.72
N PRO A 26 -35.29 50.18 31.52
CA PRO A 26 -35.55 49.36 32.72
C PRO A 26 -36.94 48.63 32.79
N VAL A 27 -37.17 47.82 33.86
CA VAL A 27 -38.45 47.66 34.65
C VAL A 27 -39.70 47.03 33.97
N CYS A 28 -40.48 46.10 34.56
CA CYS A 28 -40.50 45.40 35.88
C CYS A 28 -41.25 44.03 35.75
N GLY A 29 -41.20 43.08 36.69
CA GLY A 29 -40.48 43.02 37.98
C GLY A 29 -40.99 41.92 38.94
N CYS A 30 -40.53 41.94 40.20
CA CYS A 30 -40.80 41.02 41.33
C CYS A 30 -40.28 39.57 41.19
N ARG A 31 -39.80 38.82 42.19
CA ARG A 31 -39.45 38.84 43.65
C ARG A 31 -39.15 37.33 43.95
N ASP A 32 -38.48 36.78 44.97
CA ASP A 32 -37.54 37.09 46.09
C ASP A 32 -37.18 35.65 46.63
N HIS A 33 -36.09 35.22 47.31
CA HIS A 33 -34.74 35.63 47.74
C HIS A 33 -34.09 34.34 48.40
N VAL A 34 -32.83 34.17 48.88
CA VAL A 34 -31.67 35.04 49.22
C VAL A 34 -30.31 34.25 49.18
N LEU A 35 -29.21 34.85 49.68
CA LEU A 35 -27.77 34.50 49.73
C LEU A 35 -27.23 33.05 50.03
N THR A 36 -26.22 32.65 49.24
CA THR A 36 -24.76 32.51 49.51
C THR A 36 -24.13 32.14 50.89
N CYS A 37 -22.97 31.43 50.80
CA CYS A 37 -21.68 31.60 51.54
C CYS A 37 -21.13 30.53 52.55
N LEU A 38 -19.86 30.16 52.32
CA LEU A 38 -18.74 29.88 53.27
C LEU A 38 -18.73 28.64 54.21
N GLY A 39 -17.51 28.18 54.52
CA GLY A 39 -17.14 27.20 55.58
C GLY A 39 -17.08 25.74 55.08
N SER A 40 -15.98 24.98 55.06
CA SER A 40 -14.74 24.85 55.86
C SER A 40 -14.85 23.93 57.11
N SER A 41 -14.00 22.88 57.14
CA SER A 41 -13.88 21.83 58.17
C SER A 41 -15.14 20.95 58.41
N GLY A 42 -15.05 19.74 58.97
CA GLY A 42 -13.87 19.01 59.46
C GLY A 42 -14.19 17.54 59.80
N ARG A 43 -13.16 16.76 60.15
CA ARG A 43 -13.23 15.31 60.46
C ARG A 43 -14.18 15.02 61.65
N GLY A 44 -15.03 14.00 61.56
CA GLY A 44 -15.94 13.61 62.65
C GLY A 44 -16.44 12.15 62.57
N THR A 45 -15.72 11.23 63.21
CA THR A 45 -16.05 9.79 63.29
C THR A 45 -17.35 9.51 64.04
N CYS A 46 -18.24 8.69 63.48
CA CYS A 46 -19.28 7.98 64.25
C CYS A 46 -18.71 6.67 64.82
N PRO A 47 -18.85 6.45 66.15
CA PRO A 47 -19.51 5.22 66.58
C PRO A 47 -20.42 5.40 67.82
N LYS A 48 -21.59 4.72 67.79
CA LYS A 48 -22.64 4.46 68.82
C LYS A 48 -23.99 4.35 68.07
N LEU A 49 -25.04 3.61 68.49
CA LEU A 49 -25.32 2.81 69.69
C LEU A 49 -26.24 1.64 69.21
N LEU A 50 -25.86 0.35 69.31
CA LEU A 50 -26.09 -0.59 70.43
C LEU A 50 -27.54 -1.18 70.54
N LEU A 51 -27.69 -2.45 70.16
CA LEU A 51 -28.71 -3.46 70.56
C LEU A 51 -28.27 -4.82 69.92
N ARG A 52 -27.38 -5.65 70.49
CA ARG A 52 -27.52 -6.61 71.61
C ARG A 52 -28.82 -7.46 71.57
N SER A 53 -28.82 -8.79 71.74
CA SER A 53 -27.78 -9.87 71.82
C SER A 53 -28.52 -11.25 71.89
N ASN A 54 -27.96 -12.48 71.92
CA ASN A 54 -26.61 -13.00 72.18
C ASN A 54 -26.45 -14.49 71.70
N GLN A 55 -25.24 -14.95 71.34
CA GLN A 55 -24.76 -16.38 71.33
C GLN A 55 -25.50 -17.41 70.40
N ASN A 56 -24.92 -18.55 69.95
CA ASN A 56 -23.55 -19.09 70.09
C ASN A 56 -23.09 -20.03 68.94
N SER A 57 -21.77 -20.04 68.66
CA SER A 57 -20.87 -21.17 68.32
C SER A 57 -21.26 -22.38 67.41
N SER A 58 -20.48 -22.53 66.31
CA SER A 58 -19.53 -23.66 66.00
C SER A 58 -19.93 -25.05 65.42
N ILE A 59 -19.26 -25.39 64.30
CA ILE A 59 -18.47 -26.63 64.02
C ILE A 59 -19.12 -27.95 63.51
N HIS A 60 -18.44 -28.54 62.50
CA HIS A 60 -18.40 -29.92 61.96
C HIS A 60 -19.54 -30.56 61.12
N SER A 61 -19.08 -31.30 60.10
CA SER A 61 -19.71 -32.30 59.21
C SER A 61 -19.76 -33.72 59.91
N PRO A 62 -19.91 -34.92 59.27
CA PRO A 62 -19.92 -35.31 57.83
C PRO A 62 -20.89 -36.48 57.42
N GLN A 63 -20.71 -37.02 56.18
CA GLN A 63 -21.03 -38.42 55.72
C GLN A 63 -22.51 -38.88 55.69
N HIS A 64 -22.93 -39.96 55.01
CA HIS A 64 -22.56 -40.65 53.75
C HIS A 64 -23.80 -41.47 53.28
N GLY A 65 -23.92 -41.85 52.00
CA GLY A 65 -24.97 -42.80 51.57
C GLY A 65 -25.05 -43.11 50.07
N THR A 66 -24.71 -44.33 49.68
CA THR A 66 -24.85 -44.96 48.34
C THR A 66 -25.31 -46.41 48.53
N PRO A 67 -25.63 -47.22 47.49
CA PRO A 67 -26.01 -46.97 46.08
C PRO A 67 -27.37 -47.65 45.71
N VAL A 68 -27.74 -47.75 44.41
CA VAL A 68 -28.28 -48.96 43.69
C VAL A 68 -28.90 -48.59 42.31
N GLN A 69 -28.91 -49.54 41.36
CA GLN A 69 -29.40 -49.50 39.96
C GLN A 69 -29.93 -50.91 39.54
N PRO A 70 -30.39 -51.22 38.29
CA PRO A 70 -30.89 -50.31 37.24
C PRO A 70 -32.35 -50.37 36.65
N PRO A 71 -32.92 -51.41 35.97
CA PRO A 71 -33.39 -51.21 34.57
C PRO A 71 -34.84 -51.66 34.19
N GLY A 72 -35.34 -51.22 33.02
CA GLY A 72 -36.45 -51.88 32.28
C GLY A 72 -37.19 -51.03 31.20
N PRO A 73 -37.43 -51.52 29.96
CA PRO A 73 -38.16 -50.79 28.90
C PRO A 73 -39.39 -51.50 28.25
N SER A 74 -40.26 -50.75 27.55
CA SER A 74 -41.41 -51.22 26.72
C SER A 74 -42.11 -50.06 25.98
N THR A 75 -42.79 -50.13 24.82
CA THR A 75 -42.91 -51.07 23.66
C THR A 75 -43.66 -50.34 22.49
N ASN A 76 -43.71 -50.91 21.27
CA ASN A 76 -44.50 -50.40 20.12
C ASN A 76 -46.01 -50.70 20.23
N ASP A 77 -46.86 -49.96 19.47
CA ASP A 77 -47.90 -50.56 18.61
C ASP A 77 -48.42 -49.60 17.51
N THR A 78 -49.09 -50.14 16.47
CA THR A 78 -49.56 -49.39 15.27
C THR A 78 -51.04 -49.66 14.93
N PHE A 79 -51.82 -48.67 14.44
CA PHE A 79 -52.89 -48.83 13.41
C PHE A 79 -53.61 -47.49 13.06
N ALA A 80 -54.40 -47.47 11.96
CA ALA A 80 -55.28 -46.39 11.45
C ALA A 80 -56.60 -47.05 10.89
N PRO A 81 -57.56 -46.42 10.14
CA PRO A 81 -57.78 -45.02 9.71
C PRO A 81 -59.27 -44.50 9.72
N GLY A 82 -59.57 -43.27 9.26
CA GLY A 82 -60.85 -42.94 8.57
C GLY A 82 -61.86 -41.92 9.19
N PRO A 83 -62.96 -41.54 8.47
CA PRO A 83 -63.06 -40.22 7.77
C PRO A 83 -64.45 -39.47 7.73
N HIS A 84 -64.51 -38.30 7.04
CA HIS A 84 -65.68 -37.60 6.38
C HIS A 84 -66.34 -36.27 6.91
N ASP A 85 -67.16 -35.64 6.05
CA ASP A 85 -67.44 -34.19 5.79
C ASP A 85 -68.90 -33.71 6.18
N PRO A 86 -69.68 -32.75 5.54
CA PRO A 86 -69.46 -31.57 4.63
C PRO A 86 -70.39 -30.28 4.76
N LEU A 87 -69.94 -29.08 4.26
CA LEU A 87 -70.73 -27.97 3.55
C LEU A 87 -71.86 -27.12 4.30
N PRO A 88 -72.51 -26.03 3.75
CA PRO A 88 -72.17 -24.93 2.77
C PRO A 88 -72.50 -23.42 3.25
N PRO A 89 -73.19 -22.45 2.55
CA PRO A 89 -72.57 -21.28 1.83
C PRO A 89 -73.15 -19.80 1.92
N VAL A 90 -72.29 -18.78 1.60
CA VAL A 90 -72.40 -17.53 0.73
C VAL A 90 -73.75 -16.77 0.49
N PRO A 91 -73.87 -15.39 0.65
CA PRO A 91 -73.87 -14.41 -0.49
C PRO A 91 -73.45 -12.91 -0.23
N ARG A 92 -73.77 -11.98 -1.16
CA ARG A 92 -73.26 -10.59 -1.40
C ARG A 92 -74.41 -9.54 -1.62
N ALA A 93 -74.24 -8.23 -1.92
CA ALA A 93 -73.38 -7.07 -1.49
C ALA A 93 -73.65 -5.85 -2.44
N LEU A 94 -73.59 -4.56 -2.00
CA LEU A 94 -73.89 -3.35 -2.84
C LEU A 94 -73.23 -2.00 -2.36
N CYS A 95 -73.23 -0.95 -3.20
CA CYS A 95 -72.48 0.35 -3.08
C CYS A 95 -73.36 1.56 -3.54
N PRO A 96 -72.87 2.76 -3.99
CA PRO A 96 -71.61 3.54 -3.83
C PRO A 96 -71.89 4.95 -3.20
N PRO A 97 -71.76 6.16 -3.85
CA PRO A 97 -70.63 6.95 -4.43
C PRO A 97 -70.44 8.35 -3.72
N PRO A 98 -69.84 9.45 -4.28
CA PRO A 98 -68.78 9.64 -5.30
C PRO A 98 -67.55 10.50 -4.85
N PHE A 99 -66.56 10.59 -5.76
CA PHE A 99 -65.26 11.32 -5.71
C PHE A 99 -64.15 10.63 -4.88
N ALA A 100 -62.84 10.60 -5.21
CA ALA A 100 -61.94 11.35 -6.14
C ALA A 100 -61.48 12.74 -5.62
N CYS A 101 -60.32 13.32 -5.98
CA CYS A 101 -59.30 13.08 -7.03
C CYS A 101 -57.86 13.14 -6.43
N TRP A 102 -56.71 12.85 -7.09
CA TRP A 102 -56.38 12.46 -8.48
C TRP A 102 -55.11 11.53 -8.54
N GLY A 103 -54.16 11.72 -9.46
CA GLY A 103 -52.92 10.92 -9.63
C GLY A 103 -52.02 11.47 -10.76
N PRO A 104 -51.18 10.67 -11.48
CA PRO A 104 -50.85 9.22 -11.40
C PRO A 104 -49.55 8.96 -10.55
N GLY A 105 -48.81 7.84 -10.53
CA GLY A 105 -48.77 6.55 -11.28
C GLY A 105 -47.58 6.45 -12.28
N CYS A 106 -47.15 5.30 -12.85
CA CYS A 106 -47.55 3.87 -12.81
C CYS A 106 -46.63 3.02 -13.74
N ARG A 107 -46.46 1.69 -13.53
CA ARG A 107 -46.16 0.69 -14.59
C ARG A 107 -46.74 -0.71 -14.27
N PHE A 108 -46.86 -1.56 -15.30
CA PHE A 108 -47.70 -2.77 -15.39
C PHE A 108 -46.91 -4.06 -15.70
N GLY A 109 -47.59 -5.22 -15.66
CA GLY A 109 -47.12 -6.51 -16.21
C GLY A 109 -48.16 -7.21 -17.11
N PHE A 110 -47.80 -8.40 -17.63
CA PHE A 110 -48.47 -9.21 -18.69
C PHE A 110 -48.39 -8.66 -20.14
N PRO A 111 -48.47 -9.51 -21.20
CA PRO A 111 -48.15 -10.94 -21.33
C PRO A 111 -47.23 -11.26 -22.55
N ARG A 112 -47.02 -12.55 -22.87
CA ARG A 112 -46.22 -13.04 -24.01
C ARG A 112 -46.83 -12.70 -25.39
N LEU A 113 -45.97 -12.37 -26.37
CA LEU A 113 -46.13 -12.70 -27.80
C LEU A 113 -44.74 -12.89 -28.45
N SER A 114 -44.64 -13.81 -29.43
CA SER A 114 -43.50 -13.98 -30.35
C SER A 114 -44.01 -13.87 -31.80
N PRO A 115 -43.16 -13.65 -32.83
CA PRO A 115 -42.59 -14.81 -33.56
C PRO A 115 -41.26 -14.59 -34.35
N ILE A 116 -40.70 -15.67 -34.92
CA ILE A 116 -39.80 -15.73 -36.12
C ILE A 116 -38.41 -15.03 -35.97
N ARG A 117 -37.25 -15.73 -36.09
CA ARG A 117 -36.83 -16.64 -37.19
C ARG A 117 -36.14 -17.94 -36.72
N GLN A 118 -36.13 -18.93 -37.63
CA GLN A 118 -35.29 -20.15 -37.62
C GLN A 118 -34.19 -20.05 -38.71
N TRP A 119 -33.47 -21.17 -38.94
CA TRP A 119 -32.33 -21.41 -39.85
C TRP A 119 -30.98 -20.91 -39.27
N LEU A 120 -29.96 -21.74 -39.09
CA LEU A 120 -29.82 -23.20 -39.30
C LEU A 120 -28.84 -23.79 -38.25
N ALA A 121 -28.85 -25.11 -38.08
CA ALA A 121 -27.86 -25.85 -37.29
C ALA A 121 -26.97 -26.71 -38.21
N PHE A 122 -25.72 -26.93 -37.81
CA PHE A 122 -24.86 -28.03 -38.27
C PHE A 122 -23.78 -28.33 -37.22
N GLU A 123 -23.26 -29.56 -37.23
CA GLU A 123 -22.43 -30.15 -36.16
C GLU A 123 -20.91 -29.95 -36.34
N ASP A 124 -20.18 -30.25 -35.25
CA ASP A 124 -18.73 -30.43 -35.07
C ASP A 124 -17.77 -30.27 -36.25
N SER A 125 -16.70 -29.47 -36.06
CA SER A 125 -15.32 -30.00 -36.08
C SER A 125 -14.23 -28.96 -35.73
N GLN A 126 -13.26 -29.38 -34.90
CA GLN A 126 -11.92 -28.79 -34.65
C GLN A 126 -11.82 -27.33 -34.09
N PRO A 127 -11.16 -27.11 -32.94
CA PRO A 127 -10.74 -25.78 -32.52
C PRO A 127 -9.48 -25.32 -33.27
N VAL A 128 -9.56 -24.18 -33.95
CA VAL A 128 -8.40 -23.53 -34.59
C VAL A 128 -7.63 -22.69 -33.54
N GLY A 129 -6.30 -22.68 -33.63
CA GLY A 129 -5.42 -22.07 -32.64
C GLY A 129 -5.44 -20.53 -32.56
N PRO A 130 -4.80 -19.95 -31.52
CA PRO A 130 -4.94 -18.54 -31.15
C PRO A 130 -4.19 -17.56 -32.08
N ALA A 131 -4.70 -16.32 -32.14
CA ALA A 131 -4.14 -15.25 -32.97
C ALA A 131 -2.82 -14.70 -32.39
N VAL A 132 -1.73 -14.86 -33.15
CA VAL A 132 -0.38 -14.35 -32.79
C VAL A 132 0.22 -13.46 -33.91
N ASP A 133 -0.41 -13.37 -35.09
CA ASP A 133 0.27 -12.90 -36.32
C ASP A 133 -0.14 -11.54 -36.90
N GLU A 134 -1.18 -10.87 -36.39
CA GLU A 134 -1.70 -9.61 -36.97
C GLU A 134 -0.68 -8.44 -36.99
N TRP A 135 0.29 -8.42 -36.07
CA TRP A 135 1.32 -7.37 -36.03
C TRP A 135 2.40 -7.47 -37.13
N ARG A 136 2.32 -8.46 -38.02
CA ARG A 136 3.25 -8.61 -39.16
C ARG A 136 3.03 -7.57 -40.27
N TRP A 137 1.84 -6.95 -40.35
CA TRP A 137 1.51 -6.01 -41.43
C TRP A 137 2.23 -4.66 -41.29
N LEU A 138 2.13 -4.01 -40.12
CA LEU A 138 2.76 -2.71 -39.85
C LEU A 138 4.29 -2.72 -40.01
N ARG A 139 4.94 -3.86 -39.71
CA ARG A 139 6.39 -4.05 -39.93
C ARG A 139 6.80 -4.01 -41.41
N ARG A 140 5.89 -4.20 -42.37
CA ARG A 140 6.21 -4.18 -43.81
C ARG A 140 6.09 -2.80 -44.45
N THR A 141 5.31 -1.90 -43.87
CA THR A 141 5.13 -0.53 -44.40
C THR A 141 6.20 0.44 -43.86
N ALA A 142 6.62 0.28 -42.60
CA ALA A 142 7.53 1.22 -41.94
C ALA A 142 9.02 1.11 -42.36
N VAL A 143 9.43 0.01 -42.99
CA VAL A 143 10.86 -0.26 -43.31
C VAL A 143 11.29 0.31 -44.66
N SER A 144 10.35 0.74 -45.52
CA SER A 144 10.62 1.12 -46.92
C SER A 144 11.08 2.59 -47.13
N ILE A 145 11.34 3.35 -46.07
CA ILE A 145 11.63 4.80 -46.15
C ILE A 145 13.04 5.19 -45.65
N LEU A 146 13.76 4.31 -44.95
CA LEU A 146 15.10 4.62 -44.41
C LEU A 146 16.17 3.57 -44.75
N LEU A 147 17.29 4.08 -45.27
CA LEU A 147 18.61 3.46 -45.40
C LEU A 147 18.81 2.35 -46.45
N LEU A 148 18.85 2.81 -47.71
CA LEU A 148 19.85 2.31 -48.67
C LEU A 148 21.27 2.77 -48.23
N ALA A 149 22.11 1.86 -47.73
CA ALA A 149 23.59 1.86 -47.85
C ALA A 149 24.21 0.69 -47.06
N GLY A 150 25.28 0.05 -47.58
CA GLY A 150 26.15 -0.86 -46.81
C GLY A 150 26.12 -2.34 -47.23
N THR A 151 26.58 -2.66 -48.44
CA THR A 151 26.65 -4.04 -48.94
C THR A 151 27.89 -4.82 -48.50
N CYS A 152 27.65 -6.00 -47.93
CA CYS A 152 28.33 -7.28 -48.20
C CYS A 152 29.83 -7.49 -47.89
N LEU A 153 30.13 -8.66 -47.29
CA LEU A 153 31.13 -9.58 -47.86
C LEU A 153 30.86 -11.06 -47.51
N ALA A 154 31.29 -11.92 -48.43
CA ALA A 154 31.16 -13.38 -48.63
C ALA A 154 30.91 -14.36 -47.46
N GLN A 155 30.24 -15.46 -47.84
CA GLN A 155 30.07 -16.71 -47.07
C GLN A 155 31.35 -17.55 -47.04
N THR A 156 31.47 -18.43 -46.03
CA THR A 156 32.03 -19.79 -46.19
C THR A 156 31.22 -20.80 -45.36
N SER A 157 31.32 -22.09 -45.67
CA SER A 157 30.56 -23.16 -45.02
C SER A 157 31.40 -24.44 -44.88
N ALA A 158 31.42 -25.05 -43.69
CA ALA A 158 31.86 -26.45 -43.48
C ALA A 158 31.48 -27.01 -42.09
N ASN A 159 30.70 -28.10 -42.11
CA ASN A 159 30.73 -29.30 -41.27
C ASN A 159 31.39 -29.34 -39.85
N SER A 160 30.55 -29.75 -38.89
CA SER A 160 30.76 -30.84 -37.90
C SER A 160 31.97 -30.86 -36.96
N SER A 161 31.68 -30.95 -35.65
CA SER A 161 31.98 -32.16 -34.86
C SER A 161 31.08 -32.23 -33.62
N SER A 162 31.00 -33.41 -32.99
CA SER A 162 30.05 -33.71 -31.91
C SER A 162 30.76 -34.10 -30.61
N THR A 163 30.41 -33.45 -29.50
CA THR A 163 30.68 -33.93 -28.14
C THR A 163 29.47 -33.68 -27.26
N SER A 164 28.87 -34.74 -26.74
CA SER A 164 27.72 -34.68 -25.82
C SER A 164 28.16 -34.31 -24.39
N PRO A 165 27.42 -33.44 -23.67
CA PRO A 165 27.61 -33.28 -22.23
C PRO A 165 27.21 -34.57 -21.48
N PRO A 166 27.76 -34.81 -20.26
CA PRO A 166 27.43 -35.97 -19.45
C PRO A 166 25.96 -35.93 -18.95
N PRO A 167 25.38 -37.09 -18.60
CA PRO A 167 23.98 -37.17 -18.17
C PRO A 167 23.75 -36.42 -16.85
N ALA A 168 22.73 -35.55 -16.84
CA ALA A 168 22.31 -34.86 -15.62
C ALA A 168 21.80 -35.86 -14.57
N VAL A 169 22.31 -35.75 -13.35
CA VAL A 169 21.76 -36.46 -12.19
C VAL A 169 20.34 -35.95 -11.95
N LYS A 170 19.36 -36.85 -11.91
CA LYS A 170 17.97 -36.49 -11.57
C LYS A 170 17.86 -36.26 -10.05
N THR A 171 18.11 -35.03 -9.61
CA THR A 171 17.60 -34.55 -8.33
C THR A 171 16.07 -34.54 -8.43
N THR A 172 15.38 -35.35 -7.63
CA THR A 172 13.93 -35.51 -7.72
C THR A 172 13.24 -34.39 -6.95
N THR A 173 13.07 -33.22 -7.58
CA THR A 173 12.29 -32.12 -7.01
C THR A 173 10.82 -32.56 -6.89
N THR A 174 10.34 -32.76 -5.66
CA THR A 174 8.95 -33.15 -5.40
C THR A 174 8.04 -31.93 -5.57
N THR A 175 7.51 -31.74 -6.78
CA THR A 175 6.48 -30.73 -7.05
C THR A 175 5.24 -31.02 -6.18
N PRO A 176 4.68 -30.03 -5.45
CA PRO A 176 3.45 -30.23 -4.69
C PRO A 176 2.29 -30.71 -5.60
N ALA A 177 1.63 -31.79 -5.19
CA ALA A 177 0.61 -32.42 -6.03
C ALA A 177 -0.62 -31.51 -6.22
N GLY A 178 -0.96 -31.22 -7.47
CA GLY A 178 -2.11 -30.38 -7.83
C GLY A 178 -1.85 -28.86 -7.84
N ALA A 179 -0.62 -28.41 -7.55
CA ALA A 179 -0.25 -26.99 -7.58
C ALA A 179 0.24 -26.51 -8.96
N TYR A 180 -0.02 -25.23 -9.28
CA TYR A 180 0.66 -24.52 -10.35
C TYR A 180 1.92 -23.85 -9.82
N VAL A 181 3.09 -24.31 -10.27
CA VAL A 181 4.38 -23.66 -10.03
C VAL A 181 4.78 -22.89 -11.29
N GLY A 182 4.86 -21.56 -11.19
CA GLY A 182 5.32 -20.71 -12.28
C GLY A 182 6.82 -20.93 -12.59
N PRO A 183 7.29 -20.70 -13.83
CA PRO A 183 8.64 -21.07 -14.27
C PRO A 183 9.78 -20.35 -13.53
N ASN A 184 9.49 -19.24 -12.85
CA ASN A 184 10.44 -18.47 -12.04
C ASN A 184 10.21 -18.64 -10.52
N VAL A 185 9.24 -19.46 -10.10
CA VAL A 185 8.92 -19.71 -8.70
C VAL A 185 9.80 -20.82 -8.16
N THR A 186 10.44 -20.61 -7.01
CA THR A 186 11.21 -21.67 -6.35
C THR A 186 10.26 -22.63 -5.63
N ALA A 187 10.44 -23.94 -5.85
CA ALA A 187 9.63 -24.99 -5.22
C ALA A 187 10.48 -26.00 -4.45
N GLY A 188 9.93 -26.50 -3.34
CA GLY A 188 10.52 -27.58 -2.52
C GLY A 188 11.77 -27.19 -1.71
N ARG A 189 12.18 -25.92 -1.69
CA ARG A 189 13.32 -25.43 -0.89
C ARG A 189 13.11 -23.97 -0.44
N PRO A 190 13.76 -23.52 0.66
CA PRO A 190 13.79 -22.11 1.06
C PRO A 190 14.39 -21.17 0.01
N ILE A 191 14.07 -19.88 0.12
CA ILE A 191 14.66 -18.82 -0.70
C ILE A 191 15.81 -18.16 0.08
N VAL A 192 17.00 -18.12 -0.52
CA VAL A 192 18.20 -17.51 0.08
C VAL A 192 18.08 -15.99 0.12
N GLY A 193 18.14 -15.41 1.31
CA GLY A 193 18.03 -13.97 1.55
C GLY A 193 19.37 -13.29 1.88
N ASP A 194 19.53 -12.05 1.44
CA ASP A 194 20.59 -11.15 1.91
C ASP A 194 20.00 -10.17 2.92
N TYR A 195 20.41 -10.30 4.18
CA TYR A 195 19.87 -9.52 5.28
C TYR A 195 20.77 -8.34 5.71
N ARG A 196 21.75 -7.96 4.88
CA ARG A 196 22.77 -6.95 5.23
C ARG A 196 22.44 -5.50 4.84
N GLY A 197 21.39 -5.29 4.04
CA GLY A 197 21.01 -3.99 3.44
C GLY A 197 20.81 -2.83 4.42
N GLN A 198 20.98 -1.59 3.94
CA GLN A 198 20.87 -0.36 4.73
C GLN A 198 19.51 -0.21 5.41
N TYR A 199 18.42 -0.59 4.73
CA TYR A 199 17.06 -0.52 5.25
C TYR A 199 16.59 -1.83 5.89
N ARG A 200 17.27 -2.94 5.64
CA ARG A 200 16.85 -4.28 6.07
C ARG A 200 16.71 -4.38 7.61
N PRO A 201 15.51 -4.65 8.15
CA PRO A 201 15.31 -4.83 9.59
C PRO A 201 16.07 -6.03 10.15
N GLN A 202 16.63 -5.88 11.34
CA GLN A 202 17.50 -6.83 12.04
C GLN A 202 16.82 -7.56 13.20
N VAL A 203 15.68 -7.05 13.71
CA VAL A 203 14.82 -7.72 14.71
C VAL A 203 13.37 -7.91 14.26
N HIS A 204 12.97 -7.31 13.13
CA HIS A 204 11.66 -7.53 12.51
C HIS A 204 11.77 -8.56 11.36
N PHE A 205 10.75 -9.40 11.17
CA PHE A 205 10.72 -10.33 10.04
C PHE A 205 10.56 -9.57 8.71
N SER A 206 11.33 -9.94 7.70
CA SER A 206 11.15 -9.50 6.31
C SER A 206 11.45 -10.66 5.34
N PRO A 207 10.79 -10.73 4.17
CA PRO A 207 10.94 -11.87 3.27
C PRO A 207 12.37 -11.89 2.70
N PRO A 208 12.95 -13.06 2.43
CA PRO A 208 14.35 -13.15 1.95
C PRO A 208 14.58 -12.32 0.68
N ARG A 209 13.58 -12.27 -0.21
CA ARG A 209 13.51 -11.44 -1.44
C ARG A 209 12.05 -11.10 -1.75
N HIS A 210 11.83 -10.18 -2.68
CA HIS A 210 10.53 -9.88 -3.31
C HIS A 210 9.48 -9.35 -2.31
N PHE A 211 8.20 -9.31 -2.72
CA PHE A 211 7.14 -8.62 -1.99
C PHE A 211 6.40 -9.48 -0.97
N MET A 212 6.22 -8.92 0.24
CA MET A 212 5.35 -9.45 1.29
C MET A 212 4.26 -8.45 1.67
N ASN A 213 3.05 -8.93 1.96
CA ASN A 213 2.05 -8.18 2.72
C ASN A 213 1.62 -8.90 4.01
N ASP A 214 0.37 -9.32 4.11
CA ASP A 214 -0.28 -9.67 5.38
C ASP A 214 0.35 -10.89 6.07
N PRO A 215 0.45 -10.92 7.41
CA PRO A 215 0.68 -12.16 8.13
C PRO A 215 -0.50 -13.10 7.95
N ASN A 216 -0.21 -14.39 7.77
CA ASN A 216 -1.19 -15.44 7.53
C ASN A 216 -0.88 -16.68 8.37
N GLY A 217 -1.90 -17.54 8.53
CA GLY A 217 -1.68 -18.92 8.99
C GLY A 217 -1.04 -19.06 10.37
N MET A 218 -0.96 -18.00 11.17
CA MET A 218 -0.04 -17.96 12.31
C MET A 218 -0.50 -18.89 13.44
N PHE A 219 0.37 -19.80 13.88
CA PHE A 219 0.11 -20.68 15.01
C PHE A 219 1.38 -21.05 15.79
N ARG A 220 1.21 -21.54 17.02
CA ARG A 220 2.26 -22.18 17.83
C ARG A 220 2.01 -23.68 17.88
N ASP A 221 3.05 -24.49 17.69
CA ASP A 221 2.94 -25.95 17.74
C ASP A 221 3.16 -26.53 19.16
N ASP A 222 3.02 -27.85 19.29
CA ASP A 222 3.20 -28.58 20.56
C ASP A 222 4.67 -28.68 21.03
N ALA A 223 5.64 -28.37 20.16
CA ALA A 223 7.05 -28.22 20.54
C ALA A 223 7.39 -26.77 20.97
N GLY A 224 6.45 -25.85 20.82
CA GLY A 224 6.60 -24.42 21.11
C GLY A 224 7.06 -23.57 19.91
N THR A 225 7.22 -24.17 18.73
CA THR A 225 7.62 -23.49 17.47
C THR A 225 6.52 -22.55 17.01
N TRP A 226 6.89 -21.31 16.68
CA TRP A 226 6.01 -20.31 16.10
C TRP A 226 6.10 -20.36 14.58
N HIS A 227 4.96 -20.55 13.91
CA HIS A 227 4.84 -20.56 12.46
C HIS A 227 4.28 -19.22 11.97
N LEU A 228 5.01 -18.57 11.06
CA LEU A 228 4.60 -17.35 10.37
C LEU A 228 4.47 -17.65 8.88
N TYR A 229 3.25 -17.59 8.35
CA TYR A 229 3.01 -17.53 6.92
C TYR A 229 2.73 -16.08 6.53
N TYR A 230 2.86 -15.78 5.24
CA TYR A 230 2.66 -14.41 4.77
C TYR A 230 2.29 -14.36 3.29
N GLN A 231 1.44 -13.41 2.93
CA GLN A 231 1.10 -13.13 1.53
C GLN A 231 2.39 -12.75 0.79
N TYR A 232 2.73 -13.52 -0.24
CA TYR A 232 4.04 -13.45 -0.86
C TYR A 232 3.97 -13.46 -2.39
N ASN A 233 4.62 -12.49 -3.04
CA ASN A 233 4.92 -12.57 -4.47
C ASN A 233 6.33 -13.17 -4.63
N PRO A 234 6.48 -14.44 -5.07
CA PRO A 234 7.79 -15.06 -5.22
C PRO A 234 8.59 -14.56 -6.43
N THR A 235 8.12 -13.53 -7.15
CA THR A 235 8.66 -13.11 -8.46
C THR A 235 8.84 -11.60 -8.69
N ASP A 236 8.33 -10.71 -7.82
CA ASP A 236 8.43 -9.25 -8.01
C ASP A 236 8.38 -8.47 -6.67
N ILE A 237 8.81 -7.21 -6.67
CA ILE A 237 8.83 -6.29 -5.51
C ILE A 237 7.53 -5.49 -5.32
N VAL A 238 6.44 -5.95 -5.96
CA VAL A 238 5.06 -5.44 -5.87
C VAL A 238 4.05 -6.56 -5.59
N ALA A 239 2.83 -6.20 -5.21
CA ALA A 239 1.73 -7.15 -5.02
C ALA A 239 1.29 -7.81 -6.35
N GLY A 240 0.74 -9.02 -6.25
CA GLY A 240 0.39 -9.89 -7.39
C GLY A 240 1.02 -11.28 -7.25
N ASN A 241 0.57 -12.26 -8.04
CA ASN A 241 1.07 -13.64 -8.03
C ASN A 241 1.14 -14.26 -6.62
N GLN A 242 0.15 -13.98 -5.75
CA GLN A 242 0.30 -14.30 -4.33
C GLN A 242 0.28 -15.82 -4.04
N HIS A 243 1.23 -16.20 -3.19
CA HIS A 243 1.46 -17.49 -2.56
C HIS A 243 1.50 -17.26 -1.04
N TRP A 244 1.51 -18.32 -0.22
CA TRP A 244 1.95 -18.19 1.18
C TRP A 244 3.42 -18.54 1.32
N GLY A 245 4.25 -17.54 1.58
CA GLY A 245 5.60 -17.74 2.12
C GLY A 245 5.53 -18.28 3.55
N HIS A 246 6.64 -18.84 4.06
CA HIS A 246 6.69 -19.44 5.38
C HIS A 246 8.05 -19.21 6.07
N ALA A 247 8.00 -18.94 7.37
CA ALA A 247 9.13 -18.93 8.27
C ALA A 247 8.73 -19.53 9.63
N THR A 248 9.70 -20.06 10.36
CA THR A 248 9.52 -20.66 11.69
C THR A 248 10.52 -20.09 12.69
N SER A 249 10.10 -19.86 13.94
CA SER A 249 10.98 -19.40 15.01
C SER A 249 10.69 -20.14 16.32
N SER A 250 11.73 -20.35 17.14
CA SER A 250 11.59 -20.82 18.53
C SER A 250 11.24 -19.70 19.51
N ASP A 251 11.42 -18.44 19.13
CA ASP A 251 11.39 -17.29 20.06
C ASP A 251 10.72 -16.01 19.51
N LEU A 252 10.18 -16.06 18.29
CA LEU A 252 9.56 -14.96 17.52
C LEU A 252 10.53 -13.88 16.98
N TYR A 253 11.85 -14.07 17.09
CA TYR A 253 12.86 -13.14 16.56
C TYR A 253 13.83 -13.83 15.59
N HIS A 254 14.35 -15.01 15.94
CA HIS A 254 15.22 -15.80 15.07
C HIS A 254 14.37 -16.63 14.10
N TRP A 255 14.13 -16.08 12.90
CA TRP A 255 13.23 -16.66 11.89
C TRP A 255 13.97 -17.48 10.83
N VAL A 256 13.82 -18.80 10.88
CA VAL A 256 14.32 -19.71 9.83
C VAL A 256 13.37 -19.67 8.63
N ASN A 257 13.87 -19.20 7.48
CA ASN A 257 13.15 -19.24 6.21
C ASN A 257 12.89 -20.69 5.76
N GLN A 258 11.64 -20.99 5.40
CA GLN A 258 11.19 -22.30 4.93
C GLN A 258 10.85 -22.25 3.42
N PRO A 259 10.52 -23.39 2.77
CA PRO A 259 9.91 -23.38 1.45
C PRO A 259 8.58 -22.60 1.43
N ILE A 260 8.14 -22.15 0.25
CA ILE A 260 6.77 -21.61 0.08
C ILE A 260 5.76 -22.73 0.41
N ALA A 261 4.80 -22.44 1.27
CA ALA A 261 3.89 -23.43 1.86
C ALA A 261 2.62 -23.66 1.04
N LEU A 262 2.02 -22.61 0.47
CA LEU A 262 0.88 -22.70 -0.45
C LEU A 262 1.19 -22.05 -1.79
N TYR A 263 0.82 -22.76 -2.85
CA TYR A 263 0.91 -22.35 -4.25
C TYR A 263 -0.52 -22.27 -4.82
N PRO A 264 -0.79 -21.39 -5.79
CA PRO A 264 -2.08 -21.35 -6.43
C PRO A 264 -2.36 -22.65 -7.22
N PRO A 265 -3.62 -23.08 -7.34
CA PRO A 265 -3.97 -24.28 -8.11
C PRO A 265 -3.82 -24.08 -9.64
N ARG A 266 -3.77 -22.83 -10.10
CA ARG A 266 -3.71 -22.43 -11.51
C ARG A 266 -3.17 -21.00 -11.66
N LYS A 267 -2.67 -20.64 -12.84
CA LYS A 267 -1.93 -19.39 -13.12
C LYS A 267 -2.74 -18.10 -12.88
N ASP A 268 -4.04 -18.22 -13.09
CA ASP A 268 -5.11 -17.22 -13.06
C ASP A 268 -5.83 -17.17 -11.70
N VAL A 269 -5.25 -17.81 -10.67
CA VAL A 269 -5.68 -17.75 -9.27
C VAL A 269 -4.51 -17.30 -8.41
N TYR A 270 -4.77 -16.47 -7.40
CA TYR A 270 -3.81 -16.16 -6.34
C TYR A 270 -4.29 -16.73 -5.00
N VAL A 271 -3.33 -17.14 -4.16
CA VAL A 271 -3.60 -17.50 -2.75
C VAL A 271 -3.69 -16.20 -1.96
N PHE A 272 -4.84 -15.94 -1.35
CA PHE A 272 -5.13 -14.76 -0.55
C PHE A 272 -5.09 -15.08 0.96
N SER A 273 -5.22 -14.04 1.77
CA SER A 273 -5.01 -14.10 3.22
C SER A 273 -5.96 -15.07 3.93
N GLY A 274 -5.57 -15.47 5.14
CA GLY A 274 -6.28 -16.47 5.93
C GLY A 274 -5.47 -16.94 7.14
N SER A 275 -5.92 -18.03 7.75
CA SER A 275 -5.44 -18.53 9.05
C SER A 275 -5.15 -20.04 9.03
N ALA A 276 -4.61 -20.57 10.13
CA ALA A 276 -4.41 -22.00 10.30
C ALA A 276 -4.75 -22.42 11.73
N VAL A 277 -5.13 -23.69 11.87
CA VAL A 277 -5.52 -24.30 13.15
C VAL A 277 -4.91 -25.69 13.28
N VAL A 278 -4.63 -26.11 14.51
CA VAL A 278 -4.26 -27.50 14.84
C VAL A 278 -5.54 -28.28 15.15
N ASP A 279 -5.91 -29.22 14.28
CA ASP A 279 -7.11 -30.06 14.42
C ASP A 279 -6.83 -31.26 15.34
N ARG A 280 -6.61 -30.95 16.63
CA ARG A 280 -6.17 -31.91 17.66
C ARG A 280 -7.06 -33.14 17.79
N ASN A 281 -8.36 -32.98 17.52
CA ASN A 281 -9.37 -34.02 17.66
C ASN A 281 -9.68 -34.75 16.34
N ASN A 282 -8.97 -34.44 15.26
CA ASN A 282 -9.22 -34.96 13.91
C ASN A 282 -10.69 -34.78 13.47
N THR A 283 -11.25 -33.60 13.73
CA THR A 283 -12.63 -33.25 13.36
C THR A 283 -12.84 -33.24 11.83
N SER A 284 -11.81 -32.88 11.07
CA SER A 284 -11.78 -32.91 9.60
C SER A 284 -11.67 -34.31 9.00
N GLY A 285 -11.26 -35.31 9.79
CA GLY A 285 -11.00 -36.67 9.32
C GLY A 285 -9.65 -36.87 8.60
N PHE A 286 -8.89 -35.81 8.32
CA PHE A 286 -7.60 -35.89 7.60
C PHE A 286 -6.49 -36.61 8.38
N PHE A 287 -6.59 -36.66 9.71
CA PHE A 287 -5.51 -37.00 10.64
C PHE A 287 -5.78 -38.25 11.51
N PRO A 288 -6.12 -39.42 10.94
CA PRO A 288 -6.55 -40.60 11.71
C PRO A 288 -5.49 -41.19 12.67
N ASN A 289 -4.23 -40.73 12.60
CA ASN A 289 -3.12 -41.22 13.43
C ASN A 289 -2.26 -40.10 14.05
N GLN A 290 -2.71 -38.83 14.09
CA GLN A 290 -1.94 -37.73 14.67
C GLN A 290 -2.83 -36.62 15.27
N THR A 291 -2.33 -35.94 16.31
CA THR A 291 -3.03 -34.85 17.02
C THR A 291 -2.41 -33.46 16.80
N ASN A 292 -1.37 -33.38 15.97
CA ASN A 292 -0.70 -32.14 15.54
C ASN A 292 -0.96 -31.82 14.05
N GLY A 293 -2.02 -32.37 13.47
CA GLY A 293 -2.42 -32.09 12.09
C GLY A 293 -2.85 -30.64 11.94
N VAL A 294 -2.29 -29.93 10.95
CA VAL A 294 -2.53 -28.50 10.74
C VAL A 294 -3.44 -28.31 9.53
N VAL A 295 -4.51 -27.54 9.67
CA VAL A 295 -5.37 -27.13 8.55
C VAL A 295 -5.18 -25.62 8.33
N ALA A 296 -4.77 -25.25 7.13
CA ALA A 296 -4.81 -23.87 6.64
C ALA A 296 -6.17 -23.60 5.99
N ILE A 297 -6.75 -22.43 6.28
CA ILE A 297 -8.02 -21.94 5.74
C ILE A 297 -7.75 -20.57 5.13
N TYR A 298 -8.01 -20.42 3.83
CA TYR A 298 -7.51 -19.29 3.04
C TYR A 298 -8.44 -18.97 1.88
N THR A 299 -8.34 -17.75 1.36
CA THR A 299 -9.10 -17.35 0.17
C THR A 299 -8.36 -17.74 -1.11
N LEU A 300 -9.08 -18.26 -2.10
CA LEU A 300 -8.64 -18.31 -3.50
C LEU A 300 -9.28 -17.14 -4.24
N ALA A 301 -8.46 -16.28 -4.86
CA ALA A 301 -8.91 -15.16 -5.66
C ALA A 301 -8.65 -15.43 -7.16
N GLU A 302 -9.71 -15.58 -7.94
CA GLU A 302 -9.64 -15.72 -9.40
C GLU A 302 -9.41 -14.36 -10.08
N TYR A 303 -8.72 -14.37 -11.21
CA TYR A 303 -8.51 -13.20 -12.07
C TYR A 303 -8.81 -13.54 -13.52
N ASP A 304 -9.60 -12.69 -14.15
CA ASP A 304 -10.02 -12.86 -15.53
C ASP A 304 -8.87 -12.64 -16.52
N SER A 305 -9.04 -13.08 -17.76
CA SER A 305 -7.96 -13.04 -18.77
C SER A 305 -7.48 -11.64 -19.17
N ASP A 306 -8.22 -10.59 -18.82
CA ASP A 306 -7.85 -9.17 -18.98
C ASP A 306 -7.24 -8.55 -17.72
N GLY A 307 -7.15 -9.31 -16.62
CA GLY A 307 -6.62 -8.88 -15.32
C GLY A 307 -7.67 -8.31 -14.36
N SER A 308 -8.96 -8.31 -14.71
CA SER A 308 -10.01 -7.91 -13.77
C SER A 308 -10.23 -8.95 -12.65
N PRO A 309 -10.67 -8.55 -11.44
CA PRO A 309 -10.90 -9.49 -10.35
C PRO A 309 -12.14 -10.37 -10.59
N GLY A 310 -11.92 -11.68 -10.61
CA GLY A 310 -12.96 -12.71 -10.58
C GLY A 310 -13.35 -13.08 -9.14
N PRO A 311 -14.08 -14.20 -8.95
CA PRO A 311 -14.58 -14.59 -7.64
C PRO A 311 -13.50 -14.83 -6.58
N GLN A 312 -13.85 -14.53 -5.33
CA GLN A 312 -13.10 -14.87 -4.13
C GLN A 312 -13.88 -15.95 -3.36
N THR A 313 -13.24 -17.08 -3.09
CA THR A 313 -13.86 -18.27 -2.46
C THR A 313 -12.99 -18.80 -1.32
N GLN A 314 -13.57 -19.47 -0.32
CA GLN A 314 -12.80 -19.99 0.81
C GLN A 314 -12.42 -21.47 0.60
N ALA A 315 -11.15 -21.78 0.77
CA ALA A 315 -10.55 -23.09 0.55
C ALA A 315 -9.75 -23.53 1.77
N ILE A 316 -9.48 -24.85 1.85
CA ILE A 316 -8.63 -25.43 2.90
C ILE A 316 -7.52 -26.31 2.32
N ALA A 317 -6.43 -26.43 3.05
CA ALA A 317 -5.36 -27.39 2.80
C ALA A 317 -4.87 -27.96 4.14
N TYR A 318 -4.40 -29.20 4.15
CA TYR A 318 -4.01 -29.91 5.37
C TYR A 318 -2.55 -30.36 5.29
N SER A 319 -1.86 -30.28 6.44
CA SER A 319 -0.46 -30.65 6.61
C SER A 319 -0.33 -31.76 7.65
N HIS A 320 0.34 -32.84 7.24
CA HIS A 320 0.73 -33.95 8.11
C HIS A 320 2.07 -33.71 8.83
N ASP A 321 2.88 -32.78 8.32
CA ASP A 321 4.25 -32.51 8.75
C ASP A 321 4.35 -31.24 9.61
N ASN A 322 3.33 -30.99 10.45
CA ASN A 322 3.32 -29.89 11.42
C ASN A 322 3.41 -28.48 10.76
N GLY A 323 2.77 -28.32 9.60
CA GLY A 323 2.65 -27.05 8.87
C GLY A 323 3.76 -26.74 7.85
N TYR A 324 4.70 -27.64 7.59
CA TYR A 324 5.82 -27.37 6.67
C TYR A 324 5.46 -27.58 5.19
N SER A 325 4.54 -28.50 4.89
CA SER A 325 3.97 -28.67 3.55
C SER A 325 2.49 -29.03 3.61
N PHE A 326 1.70 -28.50 2.66
CA PHE A 326 0.26 -28.61 2.64
C PHE A 326 -0.26 -29.33 1.39
N ILE A 327 -1.29 -30.15 1.58
CA ILE A 327 -2.05 -30.83 0.54
C ILE A 327 -3.40 -30.09 0.38
N PRO A 328 -3.69 -29.48 -0.77
CA PRO A 328 -4.99 -28.86 -1.02
C PRO A 328 -6.14 -29.88 -0.92
N TYR A 329 -7.24 -29.51 -0.27
CA TYR A 329 -8.41 -30.36 -0.19
C TYR A 329 -9.11 -30.49 -1.56
N HIS A 330 -9.38 -31.71 -2.01
CA HIS A 330 -10.00 -31.98 -3.31
C HIS A 330 -11.44 -31.43 -3.40
N GLY A 331 -12.14 -31.27 -2.28
CA GLY A 331 -13.48 -30.69 -2.24
C GLY A 331 -13.53 -29.15 -2.21
N ASN A 332 -12.42 -28.46 -2.48
CA ASN A 332 -12.38 -27.00 -2.50
C ASN A 332 -13.19 -26.40 -3.68
N PRO A 333 -13.76 -25.18 -3.51
CA PRO A 333 -13.80 -24.39 -2.28
C PRO A 333 -14.84 -24.92 -1.26
N VAL A 334 -14.51 -24.85 0.03
CA VAL A 334 -15.43 -25.23 1.12
C VAL A 334 -16.52 -24.19 1.37
N ILE A 335 -16.29 -22.92 0.99
CA ILE A 335 -17.34 -21.90 0.87
C ILE A 335 -17.24 -21.26 -0.52
N PRO A 336 -18.07 -21.68 -1.50
CA PRO A 336 -18.13 -21.07 -2.81
C PRO A 336 -18.77 -19.68 -2.76
N SER A 337 -18.49 -18.87 -3.79
CA SER A 337 -18.93 -17.49 -3.90
C SER A 337 -18.75 -17.03 -5.35
N ASP A 338 -19.69 -16.23 -5.86
CA ASP A 338 -19.58 -15.53 -7.15
C ASP A 338 -19.04 -14.09 -7.00
N SER A 339 -18.72 -13.67 -5.78
CA SER A 339 -18.32 -12.30 -5.44
C SER A 339 -16.80 -12.11 -5.53
N PRO A 340 -16.29 -11.04 -6.18
CA PRO A 340 -14.87 -10.66 -6.11
C PRO A 340 -14.48 -10.00 -4.77
N GLN A 341 -15.37 -10.03 -3.77
CA GLN A 341 -15.25 -9.34 -2.50
C GLN A 341 -15.78 -10.25 -1.37
N PHE A 342 -14.99 -11.27 -1.01
CA PHE A 342 -15.28 -12.20 0.08
C PHE A 342 -13.99 -12.92 0.51
N ARG A 343 -13.35 -12.50 1.61
CA ARG A 343 -11.97 -12.93 1.92
C ARG A 343 -11.54 -12.92 3.39
N ASP A 344 -10.35 -13.44 3.62
CA ASP A 344 -9.57 -13.38 4.86
C ASP A 344 -10.18 -14.17 6.04
N PRO A 345 -10.40 -15.50 5.90
CA PRO A 345 -11.01 -16.33 6.94
C PRO A 345 -10.08 -16.56 8.14
N LYS A 346 -10.41 -15.96 9.29
CA LYS A 346 -9.81 -16.28 10.59
C LYS A 346 -10.65 -17.31 11.35
N VAL A 347 -10.08 -18.48 11.59
CA VAL A 347 -10.72 -19.58 12.33
C VAL A 347 -10.25 -19.64 13.79
N VAL A 348 -11.16 -20.04 14.68
CA VAL A 348 -10.93 -20.40 16.09
C VAL A 348 -11.78 -21.62 16.48
N TRP A 349 -11.41 -22.30 17.57
CA TRP A 349 -12.23 -23.32 18.21
C TRP A 349 -13.07 -22.70 19.33
N HIS A 350 -14.34 -23.09 19.46
CA HIS A 350 -15.26 -22.59 20.48
C HIS A 350 -16.23 -23.70 20.92
N GLU A 351 -16.21 -24.06 22.20
CA GLU A 351 -17.18 -24.94 22.88
C GLU A 351 -17.58 -26.27 22.19
N GLY A 352 -16.73 -26.79 21.29
CA GLY A 352 -16.98 -28.06 20.59
C GLY A 352 -17.14 -27.94 19.07
N HIS A 353 -17.09 -26.73 18.51
CA HIS A 353 -17.13 -26.49 17.06
C HIS A 353 -16.11 -25.44 16.60
N TRP A 354 -15.87 -25.40 15.29
CA TRP A 354 -15.06 -24.35 14.66
C TRP A 354 -15.91 -23.13 14.34
N VAL A 355 -15.33 -21.95 14.51
CA VAL A 355 -15.91 -20.66 14.15
C VAL A 355 -14.97 -19.95 13.18
N MET A 356 -15.50 -19.48 12.06
CA MET A 356 -14.81 -18.63 11.10
C MET A 356 -15.39 -17.23 11.15
N ALA A 357 -14.52 -16.23 11.29
CA ALA A 357 -14.79 -14.84 10.95
C ALA A 357 -14.18 -14.55 9.57
N VAL A 358 -14.96 -14.03 8.62
CA VAL A 358 -14.54 -13.78 7.23
C VAL A 358 -15.15 -12.48 6.72
N ALA A 359 -14.42 -11.69 5.93
CA ALA A 359 -14.89 -10.37 5.50
C ALA A 359 -15.78 -10.43 4.25
N TYR A 360 -16.83 -9.62 4.26
CA TYR A 360 -17.54 -9.11 3.09
C TYR A 360 -17.13 -7.64 2.90
N PRO A 361 -16.04 -7.36 2.17
CA PRO A 361 -15.30 -6.11 2.33
C PRO A 361 -16.07 -4.86 1.94
N HIS A 362 -16.82 -4.93 0.83
CA HIS A 362 -17.64 -3.82 0.32
C HIS A 362 -18.97 -3.65 1.07
N ASP A 363 -19.41 -4.68 1.82
CA ASP A 363 -20.65 -4.65 2.61
C ASP A 363 -20.40 -4.20 4.07
N PHE A 364 -19.15 -3.83 4.38
CA PHE A 364 -18.68 -3.44 5.73
C PHE A 364 -19.10 -4.43 6.81
N ALA A 365 -18.95 -5.73 6.51
CA ALA A 365 -19.41 -6.82 7.36
C ALA A 365 -18.35 -7.91 7.54
N VAL A 366 -18.35 -8.52 8.72
CA VAL A 366 -17.68 -9.78 9.04
C VAL A 366 -18.76 -10.84 9.18
N GLY A 367 -18.77 -11.79 8.25
CA GLY A 367 -19.60 -12.99 8.34
C GLY A 367 -19.03 -13.96 9.37
N ILE A 368 -19.92 -14.53 10.19
CA ILE A 368 -19.61 -15.57 11.17
C ILE A 368 -20.24 -16.87 10.69
N PHE A 369 -19.40 -17.89 10.51
CA PHE A 369 -19.79 -19.25 10.12
C PHE A 369 -19.36 -20.24 11.20
N THR A 370 -20.11 -21.33 11.36
CA THR A 370 -19.76 -22.45 12.24
C THR A 370 -19.57 -23.74 11.43
N SER A 371 -18.70 -24.64 11.91
CA SER A 371 -18.48 -25.96 11.30
C SER A 371 -18.12 -27.02 12.34
N PRO A 372 -18.63 -28.26 12.22
CA PRO A 372 -18.19 -29.38 13.06
C PRO A 372 -16.84 -29.98 12.61
N ASN A 373 -16.35 -29.69 11.40
CA ASN A 373 -15.30 -30.46 10.73
C ASN A 373 -14.37 -29.67 9.78
N LEU A 374 -14.40 -28.32 9.80
CA LEU A 374 -13.67 -27.42 8.89
C LEU A 374 -14.05 -27.52 7.39
N ILE A 375 -14.98 -28.41 7.02
CA ILE A 375 -15.38 -28.68 5.62
C ILE A 375 -16.80 -28.16 5.39
N ASP A 376 -17.76 -28.60 6.20
CA ASP A 376 -19.17 -28.21 6.12
C ASP A 376 -19.38 -26.95 6.96
N TRP A 377 -19.53 -25.79 6.31
CA TRP A 377 -19.71 -24.49 6.98
C TRP A 377 -21.15 -23.98 6.88
N ASN A 378 -21.73 -23.62 8.02
CA ASN A 378 -23.05 -23.01 8.11
C ASN A 378 -22.94 -21.53 8.52
N PRO A 379 -23.51 -20.56 7.76
CA PRO A 379 -23.55 -19.16 8.18
C PRO A 379 -24.47 -18.97 9.40
N THR A 380 -24.05 -18.16 10.37
CA THR A 380 -24.82 -17.93 11.61
C THR A 380 -25.16 -16.47 11.88
N SER A 381 -24.25 -15.52 11.65
CA SER A 381 -24.53 -14.09 11.84
C SER A 381 -23.55 -13.20 11.07
N ASN A 382 -23.84 -11.89 11.00
CA ASN A 382 -22.93 -10.87 10.46
C ASN A 382 -22.72 -9.75 11.51
N PHE A 383 -21.47 -9.41 11.80
CA PHE A 383 -21.11 -8.18 12.53
C PHE A 383 -20.79 -7.09 11.50
N SER A 384 -21.53 -5.98 11.44
CA SER A 384 -21.39 -5.01 10.33
C SER A 384 -21.65 -3.55 10.71
N HIS A 385 -21.10 -2.63 9.93
CA HIS A 385 -21.35 -1.18 10.02
C HIS A 385 -20.98 -0.49 11.35
N HIS A 386 -20.09 -1.09 12.16
CA HIS A 386 -19.58 -0.51 13.40
C HIS A 386 -18.34 0.38 13.18
N GLY A 387 -18.10 1.37 14.05
CA GLY A 387 -16.84 2.14 14.04
C GLY A 387 -16.57 2.89 12.73
N LEU A 388 -15.40 2.68 12.11
CA LEU A 388 -15.06 3.24 10.81
C LEU A 388 -15.37 2.25 9.68
N LEU A 389 -15.98 2.75 8.59
CA LEU A 389 -16.28 1.93 7.41
C LEU A 389 -15.11 1.90 6.42
N GLY A 390 -14.56 3.08 6.08
CA GLY A 390 -13.59 3.21 4.99
C GLY A 390 -14.22 2.89 3.64
N LEU A 391 -13.50 2.18 2.76
CA LEU A 391 -14.03 1.61 1.51
C LEU A 391 -14.07 0.07 1.49
N GLN A 392 -13.22 -0.61 2.27
CA GLN A 392 -13.24 -2.08 2.40
C GLN A 392 -12.87 -2.51 3.83
N TRP A 393 -13.52 -3.56 4.34
CA TRP A 393 -13.11 -4.30 5.53
C TRP A 393 -12.34 -5.57 5.14
N GLU A 394 -11.17 -5.79 5.74
CA GLU A 394 -10.24 -6.89 5.45
C GLU A 394 -9.73 -7.51 6.77
N CYS A 395 -9.11 -8.69 6.71
CA CYS A 395 -8.39 -9.36 7.81
C CYS A 395 -9.09 -9.29 9.21
N PRO A 396 -10.31 -9.83 9.34
CA PRO A 396 -11.01 -9.89 10.61
C PRO A 396 -10.31 -10.87 11.57
N ASN A 397 -10.26 -10.55 12.86
CA ASN A 397 -9.86 -11.49 13.91
C ASN A 397 -10.91 -11.53 15.01
N LEU A 398 -11.52 -12.70 15.22
CA LEU A 398 -12.24 -13.02 16.44
C LEU A 398 -11.29 -13.78 17.38
N VAL A 399 -11.08 -13.27 18.60
CA VAL A 399 -10.16 -13.86 19.58
C VAL A 399 -10.65 -13.64 21.01
N ARG A 400 -10.35 -14.57 21.93
CA ARG A 400 -10.51 -14.39 23.38
C ARG A 400 -9.33 -13.58 23.91
N MET A 401 -9.60 -12.57 24.73
CA MET A 401 -8.65 -11.52 25.10
C MET A 401 -8.69 -11.29 26.62
N PRO A 402 -7.57 -11.43 27.35
CA PRO A 402 -7.50 -11.13 28.77
C PRO A 402 -7.96 -9.71 29.08
N TYR A 403 -8.70 -9.53 30.17
CA TYR A 403 -9.02 -8.22 30.72
C TYR A 403 -8.23 -7.99 32.01
N VAL A 404 -7.41 -6.94 32.03
CA VAL A 404 -6.66 -6.47 33.21
C VAL A 404 -7.23 -5.11 33.63
N ASP A 405 -7.63 -4.97 34.90
CA ASP A 405 -8.23 -3.73 35.39
C ASP A 405 -7.21 -2.67 35.80
N GLU A 406 -7.69 -1.48 36.21
CA GLU A 406 -6.88 -0.32 36.62
C GLU A 406 -5.90 -0.59 37.78
N LYS A 407 -5.97 -1.75 38.46
CA LYS A 407 -5.04 -2.15 39.52
C LYS A 407 -4.01 -3.18 39.07
N GLY A 408 -4.09 -3.68 37.85
CA GLY A 408 -3.34 -4.84 37.39
C GLY A 408 -3.94 -6.19 37.80
N GLU A 409 -5.19 -6.24 38.28
CA GLU A 409 -5.87 -7.51 38.58
C GLU A 409 -6.51 -8.06 37.29
N ARG A 410 -6.15 -9.28 36.87
CA ARG A 410 -6.85 -9.99 35.79
C ARG A 410 -8.28 -10.32 36.22
N ARG A 411 -9.22 -10.13 35.29
CA ARG A 411 -10.66 -10.38 35.40
C ARG A 411 -11.06 -11.47 34.40
N ASP A 412 -12.36 -11.77 34.34
CA ASP A 412 -12.90 -12.67 33.32
C ASP A 412 -12.55 -12.16 31.91
N ASP A 413 -12.07 -13.05 31.05
CA ASP A 413 -11.63 -12.68 29.71
C ASP A 413 -12.81 -12.23 28.83
N MET A 414 -12.54 -11.30 27.93
CA MET A 414 -13.52 -10.80 26.96
C MET A 414 -13.30 -11.43 25.58
N TRP A 415 -14.22 -11.18 24.65
CA TRP A 415 -13.95 -11.40 23.23
C TRP A 415 -13.56 -10.09 22.56
N LEU A 416 -12.68 -10.18 21.57
CA LEU A 416 -12.20 -9.07 20.76
C LEU A 416 -12.49 -9.39 19.30
N MET A 417 -13.14 -8.45 18.60
CA MET A 417 -13.18 -8.40 17.15
C MET A 417 -12.21 -7.31 16.68
N VAL A 418 -11.20 -7.67 15.89
CA VAL A 418 -10.33 -6.73 15.17
C VAL A 418 -10.72 -6.77 13.70
N VAL A 419 -10.74 -5.62 13.02
CA VAL A 419 -11.03 -5.52 11.58
C VAL A 419 -10.03 -4.54 10.96
N SER A 420 -9.48 -4.89 9.81
CA SER A 420 -8.59 -4.03 9.04
C SER A 420 -9.39 -3.24 7.99
N ILE A 421 -9.01 -2.00 7.70
CA ILE A 421 -9.69 -1.10 6.75
C ILE A 421 -8.73 -0.64 5.66
N ASN A 422 -9.06 -0.80 4.38
CA ASN A 422 -8.22 -0.28 3.29
C ASN A 422 -8.96 -0.05 1.95
N PRO A 423 -8.82 1.14 1.33
CA PRO A 423 -8.39 2.39 1.94
C PRO A 423 -9.49 2.95 2.85
N GLY A 424 -9.18 3.97 3.63
CA GLY A 424 -10.16 4.70 4.44
C GLY A 424 -9.72 5.01 5.87
N ALA A 425 -8.47 4.72 6.23
CA ALA A 425 -7.88 5.14 7.49
C ALA A 425 -7.95 6.68 7.68
N PRO A 426 -8.08 7.19 8.92
CA PRO A 426 -8.08 8.64 9.20
C PRO A 426 -6.82 9.38 8.72
N LEU A 427 -5.67 8.68 8.69
CA LEU A 427 -4.39 9.21 8.17
C LEU A 427 -4.22 9.01 6.64
N GLY A 428 -5.26 8.53 5.96
CA GLY A 428 -5.19 8.01 4.60
C GLY A 428 -4.64 6.59 4.54
N GLY A 429 -5.10 5.81 3.56
CA GLY A 429 -4.63 4.44 3.35
C GLY A 429 -5.24 3.42 4.30
N SER A 430 -4.39 2.52 4.80
CA SER A 430 -4.76 1.32 5.53
C SER A 430 -4.55 1.44 7.06
N VAL A 431 -5.45 0.85 7.87
CA VAL A 431 -5.36 0.83 9.36
C VAL A 431 -6.13 -0.36 9.97
N ALA A 432 -5.81 -0.77 11.20
CA ALA A 432 -6.60 -1.73 11.98
C ALA A 432 -7.44 -1.06 13.10
N GLN A 433 -8.69 -1.48 13.24
CA GLN A 433 -9.61 -1.08 14.33
C GLN A 433 -10.10 -2.28 15.14
N TYR A 434 -10.56 -2.05 16.38
CA TYR A 434 -11.03 -3.13 17.26
C TYR A 434 -12.26 -2.78 18.12
N TYR A 435 -12.97 -3.83 18.51
CA TYR A 435 -14.16 -3.79 19.34
C TYR A 435 -14.05 -4.87 20.43
N PRO A 436 -14.01 -4.50 21.73
CA PRO A 436 -14.20 -5.45 22.81
C PRO A 436 -15.69 -5.81 22.94
N GLY A 437 -15.99 -7.04 23.33
CA GLY A 437 -17.35 -7.58 23.30
C GLY A 437 -17.49 -8.94 23.97
N THR A 438 -18.62 -9.58 23.70
CA THR A 438 -18.92 -10.97 24.04
C THR A 438 -19.14 -11.79 22.77
N PHE A 439 -19.00 -13.11 22.87
CA PHE A 439 -19.28 -14.04 21.78
C PHE A 439 -19.97 -15.29 22.33
N ASN A 440 -21.09 -15.68 21.72
CA ASN A 440 -21.96 -16.76 22.19
C ASN A 440 -21.89 -18.04 21.33
N GLY A 441 -20.80 -18.23 20.60
CA GLY A 441 -20.62 -19.33 19.64
C GLY A 441 -21.20 -19.08 18.25
N THR A 442 -22.02 -18.03 18.06
CA THR A 442 -22.65 -17.70 16.76
C THR A 442 -22.72 -16.21 16.42
N HIS A 443 -22.79 -15.34 17.42
CA HIS A 443 -22.91 -13.88 17.32
C HIS A 443 -21.86 -13.20 18.20
N PHE A 444 -21.23 -12.15 17.67
CA PHE A 444 -20.34 -11.25 18.41
C PHE A 444 -21.08 -9.93 18.73
N GLU A 445 -21.11 -9.56 20.00
CA GLU A 445 -21.76 -8.33 20.48
C GLU A 445 -20.72 -7.39 21.09
N ALA A 446 -20.44 -6.27 20.41
CA ALA A 446 -19.53 -5.23 20.92
C ALA A 446 -20.15 -4.50 22.12
N VAL A 447 -19.34 -4.18 23.14
CA VAL A 447 -19.80 -3.48 24.36
C VAL A 447 -20.25 -2.04 24.11
N ASP A 448 -19.79 -1.43 23.01
CA ASP A 448 -20.20 -0.13 22.51
C ASP A 448 -19.89 0.00 21.01
N ALA A 449 -20.33 1.09 20.38
CA ALA A 449 -20.14 1.34 18.95
C ALA A 449 -18.89 2.18 18.61
N ALA A 450 -18.00 2.45 19.57
CA ALA A 450 -16.89 3.39 19.36
C ALA A 450 -15.79 2.79 18.47
N ALA A 451 -15.40 3.55 17.43
CA ALA A 451 -14.22 3.25 16.64
C ALA A 451 -12.95 3.38 17.50
N ARG A 452 -12.17 2.30 17.60
CA ARG A 452 -10.86 2.31 18.28
C ARG A 452 -9.80 1.82 17.33
N ILE A 453 -8.78 2.63 17.10
CA ILE A 453 -7.62 2.26 16.29
C ILE A 453 -6.61 1.49 17.16
N ALA A 454 -6.08 0.37 16.64
CA ALA A 454 -5.13 -0.49 17.35
C ALA A 454 -3.73 0.15 17.50
N ASP A 455 -3.32 0.93 16.51
CA ASP A 455 -1.98 1.53 16.39
C ASP A 455 -2.12 2.92 15.77
N PHE A 456 -1.67 3.99 16.45
CA PHE A 456 -1.83 5.37 15.99
C PHE A 456 -0.73 5.81 14.99
N GLY A 457 0.21 4.90 14.68
CA GLY A 457 1.12 5.04 13.56
C GLY A 457 0.39 4.88 12.22
N LYS A 458 1.17 4.82 11.13
CA LYS A 458 0.62 4.64 9.78
C LYS A 458 0.92 3.26 9.18
N ASP A 459 1.89 2.54 9.74
CA ASP A 459 2.42 1.31 9.17
C ASP A 459 2.12 0.10 10.07
N SER A 460 0.86 -0.13 10.40
CA SER A 460 0.40 -1.33 11.12
C SER A 460 -0.95 -1.79 10.57
N TYR A 461 -0.93 -2.87 9.79
CA TYR A 461 -2.10 -3.33 9.02
C TYR A 461 -2.20 -4.85 8.92
N ALA A 462 -3.39 -5.36 8.57
CA ALA A 462 -3.69 -6.77 8.31
C ALA A 462 -3.24 -7.76 9.39
N GLY A 463 -3.08 -7.30 10.63
CA GLY A 463 -2.48 -8.11 11.68
C GLY A 463 -3.37 -9.25 12.15
N GLN A 464 -2.74 -10.33 12.58
CA GLN A 464 -3.41 -11.53 13.07
C GLN A 464 -2.89 -11.95 14.44
N PHE A 465 -3.72 -12.70 15.17
CA PHE A 465 -3.31 -13.40 16.38
C PHE A 465 -2.89 -14.83 16.07
N PHE A 466 -1.82 -15.29 16.72
CA PHE A 466 -1.38 -16.69 16.65
C PHE A 466 -2.46 -17.62 17.23
N TYR A 467 -2.81 -18.67 16.49
CA TYR A 467 -3.60 -19.79 17.01
C TYR A 467 -2.76 -20.65 17.96
N GLY A 468 -3.39 -21.23 18.99
CA GLY A 468 -2.78 -22.26 19.81
C GLY A 468 -1.76 -21.78 20.83
N SER A 469 -1.86 -20.53 21.34
CA SER A 469 -1.16 -20.20 22.59
C SER A 469 -1.58 -21.20 23.67
N PRO A 470 -0.63 -21.91 24.32
CA PRO A 470 -0.93 -22.93 25.30
C PRO A 470 -1.54 -22.34 26.58
N ASP A 471 -2.60 -23.01 27.04
CA ASP A 471 -3.43 -22.66 28.19
C ASP A 471 -4.14 -21.29 28.12
N ASP A 472 -5.28 -21.19 28.80
CA ASP A 472 -6.03 -19.94 29.04
C ASP A 472 -5.21 -18.87 29.80
N ALA A 473 -3.98 -19.19 30.21
CA ALA A 473 -3.12 -18.36 31.03
C ALA A 473 -2.20 -17.41 30.25
N GLU A 474 -1.75 -17.76 29.03
CA GLU A 474 -0.88 -16.89 28.22
C GLU A 474 -1.63 -15.71 27.57
N ASP A 475 -0.98 -14.56 27.45
CA ASP A 475 -1.51 -13.40 26.70
C ASP A 475 -1.45 -13.66 25.18
N PRO A 476 -2.52 -13.41 24.40
CA PRO A 476 -2.51 -13.59 22.96
C PRO A 476 -1.41 -12.79 22.25
N VAL A 477 -0.64 -13.50 21.42
CA VAL A 477 0.43 -12.91 20.61
C VAL A 477 -0.11 -12.42 19.27
N PHE A 478 0.25 -11.18 18.92
CA PHE A 478 -0.18 -10.47 17.71
C PHE A 478 1.04 -10.03 16.88
N MET A 479 0.92 -10.10 15.55
CA MET A 479 1.84 -9.45 14.60
C MET A 479 1.03 -8.80 13.48
N SER A 480 1.49 -7.65 12.99
CA SER A 480 0.91 -6.92 11.85
C SER A 480 1.93 -6.75 10.72
N TRP A 481 1.45 -6.37 9.53
CA TRP A 481 2.30 -5.96 8.42
C TRP A 481 2.75 -4.51 8.63
N ALA A 482 4.06 -4.29 8.66
CA ALA A 482 4.70 -3.01 8.92
C ALA A 482 4.80 -2.15 7.65
N SER A 483 3.65 -1.78 7.07
CA SER A 483 3.57 -0.92 5.89
C SER A 483 2.19 -0.30 5.71
N ASN A 484 2.02 0.53 4.68
CA ASN A 484 0.73 1.09 4.27
C ASN A 484 0.50 0.93 2.77
N TRP A 485 -0.72 0.52 2.38
CA TRP A 485 -1.07 0.27 0.99
C TRP A 485 -0.90 1.49 0.06
N GLN A 486 -0.88 2.73 0.57
CA GLN A 486 -0.67 3.92 -0.26
C GLN A 486 0.74 4.02 -0.88
N TYR A 487 1.77 3.49 -0.21
CA TYR A 487 3.17 3.66 -0.63
C TYR A 487 4.02 2.39 -0.56
N THR A 488 3.49 1.28 -0.06
CA THR A 488 4.25 0.01 0.06
C THR A 488 4.93 -0.43 -1.25
N GLN A 489 4.33 -0.14 -2.41
CA GLN A 489 4.90 -0.55 -3.71
C GLN A 489 6.06 0.36 -4.16
N THR A 490 6.25 1.54 -3.57
CA THR A 490 7.15 2.62 -4.05
C THR A 490 8.29 3.02 -3.10
N VAL A 491 8.32 2.55 -1.85
CA VAL A 491 9.44 2.75 -0.90
C VAL A 491 10.81 2.29 -1.46
N PRO A 492 11.98 2.67 -0.89
CA PRO A 492 13.27 2.43 -1.55
C PRO A 492 13.86 1.01 -1.42
N THR A 493 13.27 0.12 -0.62
CA THR A 493 13.85 -1.23 -0.33
C THR A 493 14.02 -2.17 -1.53
N ALA A 494 13.45 -1.84 -2.70
CA ALA A 494 13.53 -2.65 -3.92
C ALA A 494 14.96 -2.69 -4.49
N ASP A 495 15.78 -1.67 -4.21
CA ASP A 495 17.20 -1.67 -4.57
C ASP A 495 18.00 -2.73 -3.77
N GLU A 496 17.45 -3.19 -2.63
CA GLU A 496 17.93 -4.33 -1.84
C GLU A 496 17.20 -5.65 -2.20
N GLY A 497 16.30 -5.63 -3.18
CA GLY A 497 15.59 -6.81 -3.69
C GLY A 497 14.45 -7.35 -2.83
N TRP A 498 13.93 -6.59 -1.85
CA TRP A 498 12.82 -7.01 -0.98
C TRP A 498 11.77 -5.91 -0.77
N ARG A 499 10.58 -6.28 -0.31
CA ARG A 499 9.53 -5.33 0.13
C ARG A 499 8.83 -5.81 1.40
N SER A 500 8.62 -4.85 2.31
CA SER A 500 7.87 -4.96 3.55
C SER A 500 8.50 -5.80 4.66
N ALA A 501 8.13 -5.47 5.89
CA ALA A 501 8.42 -6.25 7.09
C ALA A 501 7.12 -6.54 7.84
N MET A 502 7.18 -7.41 8.85
CA MET A 502 6.18 -7.47 9.92
C MET A 502 6.53 -6.49 11.03
N SER A 503 5.57 -6.22 11.91
CA SER A 503 5.81 -5.66 13.23
C SER A 503 6.64 -6.64 14.07
N LEU A 504 7.11 -6.18 15.23
CA LEU A 504 7.49 -7.06 16.32
C LEU A 504 6.32 -7.95 16.74
N PRO A 505 6.58 -9.14 17.31
CA PRO A 505 5.60 -9.87 18.09
C PRO A 505 5.17 -9.05 19.31
N ARG A 506 3.86 -8.93 19.54
CA ARG A 506 3.28 -8.19 20.67
C ARG A 506 2.44 -9.09 21.55
N ARG A 507 2.59 -8.99 22.87
CA ARG A 507 1.58 -9.46 23.84
C ARG A 507 0.46 -8.43 23.92
N THR A 508 -0.76 -8.90 24.17
CA THR A 508 -1.95 -8.05 24.15
C THR A 508 -2.91 -8.40 25.28
N HIS A 509 -3.56 -7.38 25.83
CA HIS A 509 -4.69 -7.51 26.75
C HIS A 509 -5.61 -6.29 26.61
N LEU A 510 -6.86 -6.43 27.04
CA LEU A 510 -7.76 -5.29 27.21
C LEU A 510 -7.55 -4.67 28.60
N THR A 511 -7.61 -3.34 28.66
CA THR A 511 -7.82 -2.59 29.89
C THR A 511 -8.88 -1.53 29.70
N LYS A 512 -9.34 -0.93 30.81
CA LYS A 512 -10.28 0.18 30.81
C LYS A 512 -9.59 1.41 31.36
N SER A 513 -9.05 2.23 30.45
CA SER A 513 -8.29 3.43 30.81
C SER A 513 -9.21 4.53 31.34
N PRO A 514 -8.84 5.22 32.45
CA PRO A 514 -9.58 6.38 32.94
C PRO A 514 -9.82 7.43 31.85
N ARG A 515 -11.03 7.99 31.81
CA ARG A 515 -11.52 8.98 30.82
C ARG A 515 -11.65 8.49 29.37
N VAL A 516 -10.80 7.57 28.90
CA VAL A 516 -10.82 7.06 27.51
C VAL A 516 -11.72 5.83 27.34
N GLY A 517 -11.86 5.01 28.39
CA GLY A 517 -12.59 3.75 28.34
C GLY A 517 -11.74 2.59 27.83
N TRP A 518 -12.36 1.63 27.14
CA TRP A 518 -11.66 0.42 26.69
C TRP A 518 -10.50 0.70 25.74
N LYS A 519 -9.34 0.10 26.04
CA LYS A 519 -8.10 0.17 25.27
C LYS A 519 -7.52 -1.24 25.12
N LEU A 520 -7.12 -1.60 23.91
CA LEU A 520 -6.24 -2.73 23.64
C LEU A 520 -4.81 -2.28 23.97
N VAL A 521 -4.25 -2.82 25.05
CA VAL A 521 -2.84 -2.64 25.39
C VAL A 521 -2.03 -3.58 24.51
N THR A 522 -0.95 -3.07 23.92
CA THR A 522 0.03 -3.90 23.21
C THR A 522 1.43 -3.56 23.69
N VAL A 523 2.26 -4.57 23.94
CA VAL A 523 3.66 -4.43 24.35
C VAL A 523 4.49 -5.49 23.63
N PRO A 524 5.81 -5.32 23.45
CA PRO A 524 6.66 -6.36 22.90
C PRO A 524 6.50 -7.71 23.60
N TYR A 525 6.64 -8.79 22.84
CA TYR A 525 6.99 -10.10 23.38
C TYR A 525 8.36 -10.04 24.09
N ASP A 526 8.82 -11.14 24.67
CA ASP A 526 10.12 -11.14 25.38
C ASP A 526 11.30 -10.88 24.43
N LEU A 527 11.85 -9.66 24.49
CA LEU A 527 13.03 -9.24 23.73
C LEU A 527 14.34 -9.87 24.22
N SER A 528 14.35 -10.70 25.27
CA SER A 528 15.56 -11.33 25.79
C SER A 528 16.44 -12.07 24.77
N PRO A 529 15.92 -12.74 23.70
CA PRO A 529 16.76 -13.43 22.71
C PRO A 529 17.64 -12.47 21.88
N VAL A 530 17.15 -11.26 21.61
CA VAL A 530 17.84 -10.22 20.81
C VAL A 530 18.42 -9.09 21.66
N MET A 531 18.31 -9.16 23.00
CA MET A 531 18.82 -8.12 23.88
C MET A 531 20.37 -8.09 23.88
N GLY A 532 20.93 -6.95 23.47
CA GLY A 532 22.36 -6.67 23.50
C GLY A 532 22.78 -5.87 24.73
N ASP A 533 24.01 -5.36 24.69
CA ASP A 533 24.63 -4.67 25.83
C ASP A 533 23.95 -3.32 26.15
N ALA A 534 24.03 -2.91 27.42
CA ALA A 534 23.50 -1.62 27.86
C ALA A 534 24.45 -0.49 27.44
N LEU A 535 23.99 0.36 26.51
CA LEU A 535 24.75 1.51 25.99
C LEU A 535 24.65 2.72 26.93
N ALA A 536 23.50 2.88 27.60
CA ALA A 536 23.30 3.89 28.62
C ALA A 536 22.27 3.46 29.67
N SER A 537 22.48 3.89 30.92
CA SER A 537 21.47 3.83 31.97
C SER A 537 21.66 5.03 32.91
N ASN A 538 20.58 5.72 33.28
CA ASN A 538 20.61 6.85 34.21
C ASN A 538 19.23 7.05 34.86
N ASP A 539 19.19 7.06 36.19
CA ASP A 539 17.94 7.08 36.99
C ASP A 539 17.45 8.49 37.40
N SER A 540 18.07 9.56 36.89
CA SER A 540 17.76 10.93 37.35
C SER A 540 18.01 12.04 36.31
N ILE A 541 17.55 11.89 35.05
CA ILE A 541 17.74 12.92 34.00
C ILE A 541 16.67 14.03 33.97
N ALA A 542 15.98 14.27 35.09
CA ALA A 542 14.96 15.31 35.17
C ALA A 542 15.54 16.68 34.83
N ASN A 543 15.01 17.31 33.78
CA ASN A 543 15.49 18.57 33.20
C ASN A 543 16.93 18.51 32.62
N GLY A 544 17.35 17.34 32.12
CA GLY A 544 18.63 17.11 31.44
C GLY A 544 18.52 16.22 30.20
N THR A 545 19.67 15.85 29.62
CA THR A 545 19.78 15.03 28.39
C THR A 545 20.75 13.86 28.55
N ILE A 546 20.53 12.82 27.74
CA ILE A 546 21.48 11.73 27.43
C ILE A 546 21.70 11.74 25.92
N THR A 547 22.95 11.57 25.51
CA THR A 547 23.33 11.26 24.13
C THR A 547 23.98 9.89 24.10
N VAL A 548 23.55 9.03 23.18
CA VAL A 548 24.10 7.69 22.93
C VAL A 548 24.53 7.62 21.48
N ASP A 549 25.82 7.46 21.24
CA ASP A 549 26.33 7.01 19.95
C ASP A 549 26.19 5.49 19.88
N PHE A 550 25.64 4.99 18.79
CA PHE A 550 25.44 3.56 18.53
C PHE A 550 25.95 3.14 17.14
N SER A 551 26.84 3.94 16.53
CA SER A 551 27.49 3.61 15.25
C SER A 551 28.31 2.31 15.29
N ASP A 552 28.82 1.91 16.46
CA ASP A 552 29.52 0.64 16.68
C ASP A 552 28.57 -0.58 16.84
N VAL A 553 27.24 -0.40 16.82
CA VAL A 553 26.26 -1.51 16.96
C VAL A 553 25.97 -2.14 15.58
N PRO A 554 26.36 -3.40 15.29
CA PRO A 554 26.31 -3.95 13.93
C PRO A 554 24.90 -4.05 13.31
N SER A 555 23.88 -4.23 14.15
CA SER A 555 22.48 -4.22 13.72
C SER A 555 21.99 -2.82 13.32
N ASN A 556 22.60 -1.76 13.84
CA ASN A 556 22.04 -0.40 13.90
C ASN A 556 20.62 -0.37 14.52
N ALA A 557 20.33 -1.27 15.46
CA ALA A 557 19.05 -1.40 16.14
C ALA A 557 19.18 -1.22 17.67
N LEU A 558 18.18 -0.58 18.27
CA LEU A 558 18.13 -0.20 19.69
C LEU A 558 16.80 -0.57 20.35
N TYR A 559 16.87 -0.89 21.64
CA TYR A 559 15.75 -0.84 22.58
C TYR A 559 15.98 0.26 23.61
N TRP A 560 14.93 0.98 24.00
CA TRP A 560 14.99 1.90 25.14
C TRP A 560 13.71 1.89 25.97
N GLU A 561 13.88 2.28 27.23
CA GLU A 561 12.83 2.51 28.22
C GLU A 561 13.01 3.92 28.79
N LEU A 562 11.92 4.68 28.92
CA LEU A 562 11.86 5.88 29.74
C LEU A 562 10.74 5.72 30.76
N ASN A 563 11.03 5.98 32.03
CA ASN A 563 10.05 5.98 33.10
C ASN A 563 10.15 7.30 33.89
N VAL A 564 9.05 8.04 33.94
CA VAL A 564 8.90 9.30 34.64
C VAL A 564 8.03 9.06 35.87
N THR A 565 8.54 9.41 37.04
CA THR A 565 7.88 9.17 38.34
C THR A 565 7.94 10.42 39.22
N GLY A 566 7.03 10.55 40.19
CA GLY A 566 6.93 11.75 41.02
C GLY A 566 6.27 12.93 40.31
N LEU A 567 5.38 12.64 39.34
CA LEU A 567 4.49 13.66 38.76
C LEU A 567 3.37 13.99 39.78
N PRO A 568 2.90 15.25 39.87
CA PRO A 568 1.76 15.60 40.72
C PRO A 568 0.44 15.18 40.07
N ASP A 569 -0.51 14.69 40.87
CA ASP A 569 -1.79 14.13 40.38
C ASP A 569 -2.71 15.17 39.69
N SER A 570 -2.46 16.48 39.85
CA SER A 570 -3.20 17.54 39.16
C SER A 570 -2.48 18.89 39.14
N GLY A 571 -2.61 19.63 38.05
CA GLY A 571 -2.43 21.10 38.00
C GLY A 571 -0.99 21.61 37.91
N ASP A 572 -0.08 21.10 38.74
CA ASP A 572 1.24 21.69 38.98
C ASP A 572 2.33 21.26 37.97
N ILE A 573 1.95 20.86 36.75
CA ILE A 573 2.88 20.52 35.66
C ILE A 573 2.97 21.69 34.68
N SER A 574 4.19 22.14 34.35
CA SER A 574 4.39 23.23 33.39
C SER A 574 3.78 22.89 32.02
N PRO A 575 3.12 23.83 31.33
CA PRO A 575 2.74 23.67 29.92
C PRO A 575 3.92 23.39 28.97
N THR A 576 5.16 23.68 29.39
CA THR A 576 6.40 23.36 28.66
C THR A 576 7.09 22.08 29.14
N ALA A 577 6.49 21.36 30.10
CA ALA A 577 7.02 20.09 30.59
C ALA A 577 7.02 19.06 29.46
N THR A 578 8.20 18.54 29.11
CA THR A 578 8.40 17.65 27.97
C THR A 578 9.41 16.55 28.25
N MET A 579 9.23 15.43 27.55
CA MET A 579 10.31 14.50 27.24
C MET A 579 10.33 14.31 25.73
N ASN A 580 11.51 14.34 25.12
CA ASN A 580 11.70 14.12 23.70
C ASN A 580 12.80 13.08 23.46
N PHE A 581 12.67 12.33 22.36
CA PHE A 581 13.73 11.50 21.79
C PHE A 581 14.01 11.95 20.34
N THR A 582 15.25 11.77 19.89
CA THR A 582 15.65 12.04 18.50
C THR A 582 16.77 11.08 18.10
N PHE A 583 16.52 10.30 17.05
CA PHE A 583 17.53 9.53 16.34
C PHE A 583 18.00 10.36 15.15
N SER A 584 19.30 10.38 14.88
CA SER A 584 19.89 11.24 13.85
C SER A 584 21.10 10.60 13.17
N SER A 585 21.37 11.01 11.94
CA SER A 585 22.63 10.71 11.26
C SER A 585 23.58 11.91 11.37
N PRO A 586 24.72 11.80 12.08
CA PRO A 586 25.72 12.86 12.16
C PRO A 586 26.30 13.29 10.80
N VAL A 587 26.17 12.42 9.78
CA VAL A 587 26.70 12.65 8.43
C VAL A 587 25.78 13.54 7.59
N THR A 588 24.46 13.32 7.65
CA THR A 588 23.48 13.98 6.75
C THR A 588 22.56 14.98 7.45
N GLY A 589 22.58 15.03 8.79
CA GLY A 589 21.62 15.82 9.58
C GLY A 589 20.17 15.37 9.42
N GLU A 590 19.94 14.16 8.90
CA GLU A 590 18.61 13.52 8.92
C GLU A 590 18.25 13.11 10.34
N TYR A 591 16.94 13.09 10.62
CA TYR A 591 16.42 12.74 11.93
C TYR A 591 15.05 12.08 11.90
N LEU A 592 14.78 11.32 12.96
CA LEU A 592 13.50 10.75 13.34
C LEU A 592 13.29 11.09 14.82
N ARG A 593 12.19 11.77 15.16
CA ARG A 593 12.00 12.32 16.52
C ARG A 593 10.58 12.15 17.02
N GLY A 594 10.41 12.11 18.32
CA GLY A 594 9.10 12.16 18.96
C GLY A 594 9.20 12.64 20.40
N GLY A 595 8.07 12.72 21.08
CA GLY A 595 8.06 13.21 22.45
C GLY A 595 6.66 13.31 23.04
N MET A 596 6.66 13.59 24.34
CA MET A 596 5.49 13.73 25.20
C MET A 596 5.49 15.11 25.83
N PHE A 597 4.37 15.82 25.76
CA PHE A 597 4.10 16.99 26.60
C PHE A 597 3.32 16.54 27.84
N PHE A 598 3.77 16.91 29.04
CA PHE A 598 3.11 16.53 30.30
C PHE A 598 2.14 17.60 30.84
N GLY A 599 2.18 18.82 30.28
CA GLY A 599 1.26 19.90 30.64
C GLY A 599 0.13 20.07 29.60
N GLY A 600 -1.04 20.53 30.06
CA GLY A 600 -2.21 20.73 29.21
C GLY A 600 -2.83 19.42 28.71
N ASP A 601 -3.26 19.38 27.45
CA ASP A 601 -3.98 18.25 26.84
C ASP A 601 -3.13 16.97 26.65
N SER A 602 -1.86 17.02 27.04
CA SER A 602 -0.92 15.88 27.09
C SER A 602 -0.76 15.10 25.76
N PRO A 603 -0.44 15.77 24.62
CA PRO A 603 -0.16 15.09 23.38
C PRO A 603 1.21 14.40 23.37
N PHE A 604 1.23 13.17 22.85
CA PHE A 604 2.41 12.50 22.33
C PHE A 604 2.50 12.74 20.82
N PHE A 605 3.71 12.95 20.29
CA PHE A 605 3.94 13.19 18.86
C PHE A 605 5.11 12.37 18.31
N LEU A 606 5.10 12.15 17.00
CA LEU A 606 6.14 11.48 16.22
C LEU A 606 6.30 12.20 14.87
N ASP A 607 7.54 12.38 14.42
CA ASP A 607 7.94 13.11 13.21
C ASP A 607 9.09 12.39 12.49
N ARG A 608 8.77 11.73 11.36
CA ARG A 608 9.71 11.08 10.43
C ARG A 608 10.11 11.98 9.24
N GLY A 609 9.57 13.19 9.13
CA GLY A 609 9.86 14.12 8.02
C GLY A 609 11.29 14.67 7.98
N GLY A 610 12.17 14.24 8.91
CA GLY A 610 13.61 14.50 8.85
C GLY A 610 14.40 13.45 8.05
N THR A 611 13.79 12.32 7.66
CA THR A 611 14.42 11.27 6.83
C THR A 611 14.08 11.49 5.35
N ARG A 612 15.08 11.44 4.46
CA ARG A 612 15.00 11.94 3.07
C ARG A 612 15.33 10.89 2.00
N GLY A 613 15.48 9.63 2.38
CA GLY A 613 15.64 8.49 1.46
C GLY A 613 14.33 8.05 0.79
N PHE A 614 13.19 8.59 1.22
CA PHE A 614 11.90 8.44 0.57
C PHE A 614 11.07 9.72 0.69
N ASP A 615 10.29 10.04 -0.34
CA ASP A 615 9.34 11.17 -0.39
C ASP A 615 8.13 10.75 -1.23
N ASP A 616 6.94 10.84 -0.65
CA ASP A 616 5.65 10.60 -1.30
C ASP A 616 4.56 11.38 -0.56
N VAL A 617 3.58 11.93 -1.29
CA VAL A 617 2.50 12.76 -0.71
C VAL A 617 1.63 12.02 0.33
N PHE A 618 1.63 10.68 0.30
CA PHE A 618 0.93 9.84 1.26
C PHE A 618 1.82 9.36 2.42
N PHE A 619 3.15 9.54 2.34
CA PHE A 619 4.11 9.15 3.37
C PHE A 619 4.13 10.15 4.54
N THR A 620 3.02 10.21 5.28
CA THR A 620 2.74 11.20 6.32
C THR A 620 3.92 11.37 7.30
N ASP A 621 4.52 12.55 7.33
CA ASP A 621 5.64 12.90 8.22
C ASP A 621 5.32 12.69 9.71
N LYS A 622 4.14 13.17 10.13
CA LYS A 622 3.86 13.58 11.50
C LYS A 622 2.53 12.99 11.97
N VAL A 623 2.55 12.34 13.13
CA VAL A 623 1.37 11.77 13.80
C VAL A 623 1.40 12.10 15.29
N SER A 624 0.23 12.05 15.94
CA SER A 624 0.07 12.39 17.36
C SER A 624 -1.16 11.73 17.97
N THR A 625 -1.08 11.41 19.26
CA THR A 625 -2.21 10.91 20.08
C THR A 625 -2.23 11.58 21.45
N ASN A 626 -3.38 11.61 22.12
CA ASN A 626 -3.51 12.17 23.47
C ASN A 626 -3.26 11.07 24.52
N SER A 627 -1.99 10.87 24.89
CA SER A 627 -1.56 9.91 25.92
C SER A 627 -1.85 10.47 27.33
N ILE A 628 -3.09 10.34 27.81
CA ILE A 628 -3.46 10.85 29.14
C ILE A 628 -2.59 10.20 30.23
N VAL A 629 -1.82 11.02 30.95
CA VAL A 629 -1.07 10.63 32.14
C VAL A 629 -2.06 10.37 33.28
N SER A 630 -1.94 9.20 33.93
CA SER A 630 -2.85 8.75 34.98
C SER A 630 -2.08 8.47 36.29
N GLY A 631 -2.10 9.43 37.20
CA GLY A 631 -1.40 9.36 38.48
C GLY A 631 0.07 9.76 38.40
N ALA A 632 0.83 9.48 39.47
CA ALA A 632 2.18 10.01 39.69
C ALA A 632 3.31 9.44 38.80
N SER A 633 2.99 8.67 37.75
CA SER A 633 3.97 8.07 36.85
C SER A 633 3.46 7.90 35.41
N TRP A 634 4.38 7.97 34.45
CA TRP A 634 4.17 7.67 33.03
C TRP A 634 5.44 7.02 32.49
N ASN A 635 5.31 6.04 31.59
CA ASN A 635 6.46 5.41 30.94
C ASN A 635 6.25 5.23 29.44
N MET A 636 7.33 4.91 28.74
CA MET A 636 7.27 4.33 27.41
C MET A 636 8.46 3.39 27.17
N SER A 637 8.32 2.50 26.21
CA SER A 637 9.46 1.85 25.55
C SER A 637 9.38 2.05 24.04
N GLY A 638 10.48 1.74 23.35
CA GLY A 638 10.51 1.76 21.90
C GLY A 638 11.65 0.94 21.32
N ILE A 639 11.47 0.54 20.06
CA ILE A 639 12.44 -0.20 19.26
C ILE A 639 12.70 0.60 18.00
N LEU A 640 13.97 0.87 17.74
CA LEU A 640 14.46 1.41 16.47
C LEU A 640 15.17 0.26 15.76
N ASP A 641 14.76 -0.04 14.54
CA ASP A 641 15.43 -0.92 13.61
C ASP A 641 15.66 -0.16 12.29
N ARG A 642 16.45 -0.70 11.36
CA ARG A 642 17.03 0.05 10.23
C ARG A 642 16.06 0.86 9.37
N SER A 643 14.80 0.43 9.25
CA SER A 643 13.72 1.18 8.59
C SER A 643 12.37 1.13 9.31
N VAL A 644 12.33 0.70 10.57
CA VAL A 644 11.08 0.51 11.35
C VAL A 644 11.26 1.05 12.76
N LEU A 645 10.31 1.87 13.20
CA LEU A 645 10.22 2.38 14.56
C LEU A 645 8.90 1.94 15.19
N GLU A 646 8.99 1.23 16.31
CA GLU A 646 7.85 0.89 17.16
C GLU A 646 7.94 1.60 18.51
N LEU A 647 6.80 2.09 18.98
CA LEU A 647 6.66 2.87 20.21
C LEU A 647 5.51 2.32 21.05
N PHE A 648 5.75 2.19 22.36
CA PHE A 648 4.78 1.68 23.32
C PHE A 648 4.64 2.69 24.46
N VAL A 649 3.60 3.51 24.38
CA VAL A 649 3.39 4.70 25.19
C VAL A 649 2.42 4.39 26.34
N ASN A 650 2.73 4.90 27.53
CA ASN A 650 1.99 4.70 28.78
C ASN A 650 1.67 3.21 29.03
N GLY A 651 2.71 2.39 29.19
CA GLY A 651 2.58 0.94 29.39
C GLY A 651 2.10 0.16 28.16
N GLY A 652 2.08 0.76 26.97
CA GLY A 652 1.52 0.16 25.77
C GLY A 652 0.02 0.41 25.57
N ILE A 653 -0.59 1.28 26.38
CA ILE A 653 -1.96 1.76 26.20
C ILE A 653 -2.13 2.44 24.84
N ASP A 654 -1.10 3.14 24.35
CA ASP A 654 -1.03 3.65 22.99
C ASP A 654 0.21 3.09 22.30
N SER A 655 0.06 2.52 21.10
CA SER A 655 1.19 2.02 20.30
C SER A 655 1.25 2.68 18.92
N ALA A 656 2.45 2.87 18.40
CA ALA A 656 2.66 3.39 17.04
C ALA A 656 3.74 2.63 16.29
N THR A 657 3.43 2.24 15.06
CA THR A 657 4.36 1.65 14.09
C THR A 657 4.56 2.62 12.92
N THR A 658 5.81 2.91 12.60
CA THR A 658 6.14 3.74 11.44
C THR A 658 7.38 3.22 10.72
N THR A 659 7.31 3.15 9.39
CA THR A 659 8.48 2.96 8.55
C THR A 659 9.21 4.28 8.36
N PHE A 660 10.52 4.25 8.15
CA PHE A 660 11.31 5.44 7.84
C PHE A 660 12.52 5.07 6.98
N PHE A 661 12.98 6.01 6.13
CA PHE A 661 14.01 5.73 5.14
C PHE A 661 15.00 6.89 5.09
N PRO A 662 16.13 6.84 5.82
CA PRO A 662 17.13 7.88 5.81
C PRO A 662 18.21 7.59 4.76
N THR A 663 18.77 8.62 4.12
CA THR A 663 19.82 8.45 3.09
C THR A 663 21.12 7.89 3.64
N GLN A 664 21.39 8.07 4.93
CA GLN A 664 22.43 7.38 5.70
C GLN A 664 21.86 6.86 7.03
N PRO A 665 22.42 5.80 7.63
CA PRO A 665 21.97 5.29 8.93
C PRO A 665 21.88 6.38 10.00
N LEU A 666 20.83 6.29 10.83
CA LEU A 666 20.74 7.06 12.07
C LEU A 666 21.58 6.32 13.12
N THR A 667 22.60 6.97 13.67
CA THR A 667 23.59 6.36 14.60
C THR A 667 23.74 7.10 15.91
N LEU A 668 23.04 8.23 16.09
CA LEU A 668 23.08 9.05 17.29
C LEU A 668 21.68 9.22 17.87
N ALA A 669 21.46 8.71 19.08
CA ALA A 669 20.23 8.85 19.84
C ALA A 669 20.39 9.92 20.92
N VAL A 670 19.43 10.83 21.01
CA VAL A 670 19.36 11.86 22.06
C VAL A 670 18.02 11.75 22.78
N PHE A 671 18.07 11.61 24.09
CA PHE A 671 16.90 11.61 24.98
C PHE A 671 17.00 12.83 25.90
N GLY A 672 15.92 13.57 26.08
CA GLY A 672 15.95 14.79 26.87
C GLY A 672 14.64 15.13 27.55
N THR A 673 14.70 15.72 28.74
CA THR A 673 13.53 16.27 29.44
C THR A 673 13.74 17.73 29.81
N ALA A 674 12.64 18.48 29.91
CA ALA A 674 12.64 19.89 30.30
C ALA A 674 11.30 20.26 30.95
N GLY A 675 11.28 21.29 31.81
CA GLY A 675 10.07 21.79 32.46
C GLY A 675 9.38 20.84 33.45
N LEU A 676 10.00 19.71 33.82
CA LEU A 676 9.46 18.77 34.81
C LEU A 676 9.53 19.37 36.23
N PRO A 677 8.53 19.09 37.10
CA PRO A 677 8.41 19.71 38.41
C PRO A 677 9.47 19.21 39.41
N GLU A 678 9.69 20.00 40.47
CA GLU A 678 10.64 19.67 41.53
C GLU A 678 10.20 18.40 42.29
N GLY A 679 11.04 17.36 42.26
CA GLY A 679 10.74 16.04 42.82
C GLY A 679 10.47 14.95 41.77
N ALA A 680 10.17 15.33 40.51
CA ALA A 680 10.07 14.37 39.43
C ALA A 680 11.42 13.68 39.14
N ARG A 681 11.37 12.38 38.84
CA ARG A 681 12.53 11.55 38.47
C ARG A 681 12.29 10.94 37.10
N VAL A 682 13.35 10.86 36.31
CA VAL A 682 13.33 10.26 34.97
C VAL A 682 14.44 9.23 34.93
N SER A 683 14.07 7.95 34.87
CA SER A 683 15.01 6.88 34.53
C SER A 683 14.95 6.59 33.03
N VAL A 684 16.12 6.40 32.43
CA VAL A 684 16.28 6.03 31.02
C VAL A 684 17.28 4.91 30.91
N ARG A 685 16.93 3.90 30.12
CA ARG A 685 17.78 2.77 29.76
C ARG A 685 17.81 2.63 28.25
N VAL A 686 18.99 2.40 27.68
CA VAL A 686 19.20 2.16 26.25
C VAL A 686 20.09 0.92 26.10
N ASN A 687 19.60 -0.07 25.38
CA ASN A 687 20.31 -1.29 25.03
C ASN A 687 20.49 -1.38 23.51
N ALA A 688 21.64 -1.89 23.07
CA ALA A 688 21.77 -2.41 21.71
C ALA A 688 20.82 -3.59 21.52
N LEU A 689 20.34 -3.81 20.29
CA LEU A 689 19.71 -5.06 19.90
C LEU A 689 20.68 -5.83 18.98
N ARG A 690 20.78 -7.14 19.18
CA ARG A 690 21.55 -8.05 18.33
C ARG A 690 20.77 -8.31 17.04
N SER A 691 21.48 -8.53 15.93
CA SER A 691 20.82 -8.96 14.70
C SER A 691 20.37 -10.41 14.83
N ALA A 692 19.09 -10.67 14.58
CA ALA A 692 18.57 -12.03 14.51
C ALA A 692 19.10 -12.79 13.29
N TRP A 693 19.55 -12.09 12.25
CA TRP A 693 20.04 -12.67 10.99
C TRP A 693 21.52 -13.01 11.00
N GLU A 694 22.34 -12.27 11.77
CA GLU A 694 23.80 -12.41 11.80
C GLU A 694 24.23 -13.81 12.21
N GLY A 695 23.62 -14.38 13.26
CA GLY A 695 23.85 -15.77 13.69
C GLY A 695 23.24 -16.85 12.78
N MET A 696 22.49 -16.47 11.75
CA MET A 696 21.91 -17.37 10.74
C MET A 696 22.55 -17.21 9.35
N ALA A 697 23.50 -16.29 9.18
CA ALA A 697 24.21 -16.08 7.94
C ALA A 697 25.36 -17.09 7.79
N SER A 698 25.58 -17.61 6.57
CA SER A 698 26.71 -18.51 6.31
C SER A 698 28.03 -17.74 6.31
N GLU A 699 29.08 -18.28 6.96
CA GLU A 699 30.41 -17.66 7.01
C GLU A 699 31.06 -17.51 5.61
N ALA A 700 30.62 -18.31 4.63
CA ALA A 700 31.22 -18.34 3.29
C ALA A 700 30.73 -17.23 2.33
N ASP A 701 29.51 -16.73 2.53
CA ASP A 701 28.86 -15.74 1.64
C ASP A 701 28.10 -14.62 2.37
N GLY A 702 27.86 -14.77 3.67
CA GLY A 702 27.06 -13.88 4.51
C GLY A 702 25.56 -13.87 4.14
N LEU A 703 25.04 -14.94 3.54
CA LEU A 703 23.63 -15.09 3.18
C LEU A 703 22.90 -16.03 4.14
N VAL A 704 21.60 -15.79 4.33
CA VAL A 704 20.72 -16.66 5.13
C VAL A 704 20.05 -17.66 4.18
N HIS A 705 20.50 -18.91 4.21
CA HIS A 705 20.02 -19.98 3.32
C HIS A 705 18.70 -20.62 3.77
N GLY A 706 18.28 -20.36 5.02
CA GLY A 706 17.11 -20.99 5.63
C GLY A 706 17.35 -22.48 5.92
N ASN A 707 16.27 -23.26 5.97
CA ASN A 707 16.29 -24.70 6.25
C ASN A 707 16.79 -25.55 5.05
N GLN A 708 17.99 -25.26 4.54
CA GLN A 708 18.66 -26.03 3.48
C GLN A 708 19.71 -26.99 4.06
N SER A 709 19.83 -28.18 3.46
CA SER A 709 20.85 -29.14 3.84
C SER A 709 22.22 -28.74 3.26
N SER A 710 23.32 -29.03 3.97
CA SER A 710 24.68 -28.74 3.50
C SER A 710 25.13 -29.54 2.27
N ARG A 711 24.24 -30.34 1.66
CA ARG A 711 24.47 -30.98 0.36
C ARG A 711 23.95 -30.16 -0.83
N ASP A 712 23.05 -29.21 -0.58
CA ASP A 712 22.42 -28.39 -1.64
C ASP A 712 23.17 -27.08 -1.92
N THR A 713 24.07 -26.66 -1.04
CA THR A 713 24.82 -25.39 -1.13
C THR A 713 25.94 -25.40 -2.16
N GLY A 714 26.34 -26.57 -2.68
CA GLY A 714 27.32 -26.69 -3.76
C GLY A 714 28.77 -26.33 -3.41
N VAL A 715 29.08 -26.09 -2.14
CA VAL A 715 30.44 -25.83 -1.66
C VAL A 715 31.16 -27.16 -1.41
N GLU A 716 32.06 -27.55 -2.32
CA GLU A 716 33.05 -28.60 -2.04
C GLU A 716 34.10 -28.05 -1.06
N ASP A 717 33.86 -28.20 0.25
CA ASP A 717 34.89 -27.92 1.25
C ASP A 717 36.00 -28.96 1.18
N SER A 718 37.25 -28.49 1.07
CA SER A 718 38.42 -29.33 0.92
C SER A 718 38.84 -29.93 2.26
N SER A 719 38.69 -31.25 2.40
CA SER A 719 38.97 -31.96 3.66
C SER A 719 40.41 -31.77 4.17
N ASP A 720 40.58 -31.03 5.27
CA ASP A 720 41.14 -31.57 6.54
C ASP A 720 41.31 -30.51 7.66
N GLN A 721 40.25 -30.24 8.44
CA GLN A 721 40.30 -30.03 9.91
C GLN A 721 38.92 -29.67 10.54
N CYS A 722 38.08 -30.66 10.86
CA CYS A 722 37.02 -30.43 11.87
C CYS A 722 36.48 -31.71 12.56
N LYS A 723 37.35 -32.54 13.14
CA LYS A 723 36.93 -33.53 14.15
C LYS A 723 36.72 -32.84 15.51
N GLY A 724 35.68 -32.00 15.61
CA GLY A 724 35.47 -31.11 16.76
C GLY A 724 34.02 -30.78 17.15
N ALA A 725 33.01 -31.29 16.44
CA ALA A 725 31.61 -30.88 16.64
C ALA A 725 30.59 -32.04 16.77
N ALA A 726 31.05 -33.27 17.08
CA ALA A 726 30.23 -34.49 17.07
C ALA A 726 30.12 -35.23 18.41
N ASP A 727 30.65 -34.68 19.52
CA ASP A 727 30.74 -35.37 20.82
C ASP A 727 30.06 -34.61 21.98
N ALA A 728 29.10 -33.73 21.65
CA ALA A 728 28.26 -33.02 22.62
C ALA A 728 26.81 -33.58 22.70
N ALA A 729 26.30 -34.17 21.62
CA ALA A 729 24.94 -34.71 21.53
C ALA A 729 24.81 -36.18 22.03
N ALA A 730 25.89 -36.78 22.51
CA ALA A 730 25.97 -38.22 22.81
C ALA A 730 26.03 -38.57 24.32
N ARG A 731 25.74 -37.61 25.22
CA ARG A 731 25.62 -37.86 26.67
C ARG A 731 24.51 -37.05 27.34
N VAL A 732 23.34 -37.68 27.48
CA VAL A 732 22.39 -37.67 28.63
C VAL A 732 21.05 -38.24 28.13
N LEU A 733 20.93 -39.58 28.10
CA LEU A 733 19.64 -40.26 27.98
C LEU A 733 19.68 -41.74 28.45
N CYS A 734 20.25 -41.92 29.64
CA CYS A 734 20.01 -43.01 30.58
C CYS A 734 20.24 -42.36 31.97
N VAL A 735 19.37 -42.51 32.98
CA VAL A 735 18.45 -43.61 33.30
C VAL A 735 17.11 -43.07 33.80
N CYS A 736 15.99 -43.74 33.47
CA CYS A 736 14.92 -44.08 34.43
C CYS A 736 13.86 -44.99 33.79
N LYS A 737 13.49 -46.09 34.47
CA LYS A 737 12.35 -46.95 34.08
C LYS A 737 11.82 -47.76 35.27
N VAL A 738 10.55 -47.56 35.61
CA VAL A 738 9.69 -48.34 36.55
C VAL A 738 10.12 -48.36 38.03
N GLY A 739 9.15 -48.18 38.95
CA GLY A 739 9.31 -48.49 40.37
C GLY A 739 8.22 -47.85 41.25
N VAL A 740 7.16 -48.60 41.54
CA VAL A 740 6.04 -48.19 42.42
C VAL A 740 6.42 -48.45 43.88
N GLU A 741 6.12 -47.53 44.82
CA GLU A 741 5.31 -47.76 46.05
C GLU A 741 5.33 -46.60 47.07
N GLU A 742 4.24 -46.54 47.86
CA GLU A 742 3.93 -45.89 49.15
C GLU A 742 4.73 -44.69 49.72
N GLY A 743 4.03 -43.77 50.42
CA GLY A 743 4.62 -43.04 51.56
C GLY A 743 4.13 -41.62 51.85
N GLN A 744 3.23 -41.49 52.83
CA GLN A 744 3.00 -40.38 53.78
C GLN A 744 3.64 -38.98 53.54
N GLU A 745 2.82 -37.94 53.37
CA GLU A 745 2.40 -36.95 54.41
C GLU A 745 3.40 -35.82 54.76
N GLY A 746 2.88 -34.57 54.73
CA GLY A 746 3.12 -33.60 55.82
C GLY A 746 4.01 -32.38 55.53
N GLY A 747 3.55 -31.22 56.03
CA GLY A 747 4.46 -30.21 56.62
C GLY A 747 4.65 -28.88 55.88
N HIS A 748 3.70 -27.94 56.03
CA HIS A 748 3.99 -26.51 55.83
C HIS A 748 5.06 -26.00 56.81
N ARG A 749 5.87 -24.98 56.43
CA ARG A 749 5.73 -23.58 56.96
C ARG A 749 6.78 -22.58 56.45
N HIS A 750 6.45 -21.29 56.54
CA HIS A 750 7.28 -20.13 56.22
C HIS A 750 8.23 -19.70 57.36
N ALA A 751 9.36 -19.08 56.98
CA ALA A 751 9.94 -17.84 57.54
C ALA A 751 10.87 -17.26 56.43
N GLN A 752 10.88 -15.98 56.05
CA GLN A 752 11.22 -14.74 56.78
C GLN A 752 12.61 -14.77 57.44
N ALA A 753 13.47 -13.72 57.44
CA ALA A 753 13.72 -12.52 56.61
C ALA A 753 14.89 -11.73 57.27
N LEU A 754 15.38 -10.62 56.66
CA LEU A 754 16.25 -9.56 57.25
C LEU A 754 17.78 -9.90 57.40
N PRO A 755 18.69 -8.91 57.66
CA PRO A 755 18.94 -7.72 56.83
C PRO A 755 20.42 -7.20 56.73
N SER A 756 20.63 -6.17 55.90
CA SER A 756 21.57 -5.02 56.06
C SER A 756 23.11 -5.13 55.81
N ALA A 757 23.69 -3.96 55.43
CA ALA A 757 25.11 -3.67 55.09
C ALA A 757 25.72 -2.67 56.14
N PRO A 758 26.79 -1.83 55.95
CA PRO A 758 27.71 -1.57 54.80
C PRO A 758 29.23 -1.35 55.18
N GLY A 759 30.11 -0.95 54.22
CA GLY A 759 31.28 -0.08 54.54
C GLY A 759 32.61 -0.13 53.72
N ALA A 760 32.89 0.95 52.96
CA ALA A 760 34.20 1.63 52.72
C ALA A 760 35.38 1.00 51.91
N LEU A 761 36.23 1.91 51.37
CA LEU A 761 37.47 1.71 50.57
C LEU A 761 38.73 2.14 51.36
N PRO A 762 39.96 1.73 50.96
CA PRO A 762 40.86 2.64 50.20
C PRO A 762 41.81 1.93 49.18
N ALA A 763 42.73 2.65 48.53
CA ALA A 763 43.59 2.18 47.41
C ALA A 763 45.11 2.45 47.61
N THR A 764 46.00 1.78 46.82
CA THR A 764 47.33 2.29 46.32
C THR A 764 48.11 1.28 45.43
N ARG A 765 49.10 1.76 44.64
CA ARG A 765 50.13 1.01 43.85
C ARG A 765 51.47 0.90 44.65
N PRO A 766 52.50 0.08 44.30
CA PRO A 766 53.58 0.46 43.32
C PRO A 766 54.27 -0.78 42.59
N PRO A 767 55.57 -0.80 42.11
CA PRO A 767 55.95 -0.41 40.72
C PRO A 767 56.98 -1.41 39.99
N PRO A 768 58.04 -1.06 39.18
CA PRO A 768 58.34 -1.74 37.89
C PRO A 768 59.83 -2.18 37.60
N VAL A 769 60.14 -2.68 36.38
CA VAL A 769 61.52 -2.81 35.79
C VAL A 769 61.50 -2.73 34.23
N ASP A 770 62.63 -2.41 33.59
CA ASP A 770 62.88 -2.07 32.16
C ASP A 770 64.02 -2.94 31.53
N ALA A 771 64.34 -3.03 30.21
CA ALA A 771 63.68 -2.78 28.90
C ALA A 771 64.67 -3.15 27.73
N ALA A 772 64.41 -2.70 26.47
CA ALA A 772 65.37 -2.41 25.36
C ALA A 772 65.50 -3.32 24.08
N GLU A 773 65.96 -2.66 22.99
CA GLU A 773 66.59 -3.13 21.71
C GLU A 773 65.76 -3.31 20.39
N ARG A 774 65.84 -2.28 19.51
CA ARG A 774 66.02 -2.22 18.02
C ARG A 774 65.38 -3.29 17.09
N HIS A 775 64.75 -2.94 15.96
CA HIS A 775 65.39 -2.33 14.77
C HIS A 775 64.37 -1.80 13.72
N SER A 776 64.86 -1.02 12.74
CA SER A 776 64.12 -0.60 11.53
C SER A 776 65.00 -0.70 10.28
N PRO A 777 64.40 -0.63 9.07
CA PRO A 777 64.95 0.19 7.99
C PRO A 777 63.91 1.16 7.39
N ALA A 778 64.37 2.20 6.67
CA ALA A 778 63.53 3.20 6.01
C ALA A 778 64.13 3.63 4.66
N ASN A 779 63.29 4.14 3.75
CA ASN A 779 63.63 4.87 2.52
C ASN A 779 62.33 5.40 1.84
N LEU A 780 62.28 6.52 1.10
CA LEU A 780 63.05 7.78 1.17
C LEU A 780 62.37 8.88 0.32
N HIS A 781 62.11 10.08 0.88
CA HIS A 781 61.77 11.36 0.19
C HIS A 781 60.48 11.39 -0.70
N CYS A 782 59.89 12.55 -1.09
CA CYS A 782 60.37 13.94 -1.06
C CYS A 782 59.26 15.01 -0.80
N PHE A 783 59.71 16.18 -0.31
CA PHE A 783 59.23 17.58 -0.41
C PHE A 783 58.10 17.96 -1.42
N SER A 784 57.29 19.04 -1.27
CA SER A 784 57.34 20.22 -0.36
C SER A 784 56.02 21.05 -0.25
N THR A 785 55.75 21.62 0.94
CA THR A 785 55.28 23.00 1.35
C THR A 785 54.78 24.02 0.28
N TRP A 786 53.90 25.02 0.49
CA TRP A 786 53.30 25.76 1.66
C TRP A 786 51.77 25.98 1.43
N ARG A 787 50.87 26.51 2.29
CA ARG A 787 50.83 27.33 3.56
C ARG A 787 50.84 28.87 3.41
N MET A 788 50.21 29.59 4.37
CA MET A 788 49.84 31.03 4.45
C MET A 788 48.54 31.44 3.70
N MET A 789 47.70 32.39 4.16
CA MET A 789 47.69 33.17 5.43
C MET A 789 46.27 33.54 5.92
N GLU A 790 46.18 34.19 7.07
CA GLU A 790 44.96 34.58 7.81
C GLU A 790 44.37 35.93 7.34
N GLY A 791 43.15 36.27 7.79
CA GLY A 791 42.90 37.66 8.24
C GLY A 791 41.52 38.32 8.02
N LEU A 792 40.86 38.62 9.14
CA LEU A 792 40.07 39.84 9.44
C LEU A 792 38.68 40.09 8.80
N GLN A 793 37.73 40.42 9.69
CA GLN A 793 36.71 41.50 9.65
C GLN A 793 35.82 41.67 8.39
N GLY A 794 34.51 41.93 8.47
CA GLY A 794 33.67 42.28 9.62
C GLY A 794 32.73 43.45 9.25
N GLY A 795 31.42 43.24 9.26
CA GLY A 795 30.43 44.25 8.85
C GLY A 795 28.98 43.77 9.02
N ALA A 796 28.04 44.70 9.14
CA ALA A 796 26.63 44.44 9.41
C ALA A 796 25.72 45.28 8.49
N TRP A 797 24.39 45.24 8.72
CA TRP A 797 23.32 45.86 7.91
C TRP A 797 23.13 45.15 6.54
N GLY A 798 21.93 45.14 5.92
CA GLY A 798 20.64 45.73 6.29
C GLY A 798 19.48 45.03 5.57
N SER A 799 18.26 45.58 5.62
CA SER A 799 17.02 44.88 5.28
C SER A 799 16.41 45.21 3.89
N ALA A 800 15.61 44.24 3.42
CA ALA A 800 14.34 44.40 2.68
C ALA A 800 14.28 44.55 1.12
N ALA A 801 13.28 43.83 0.59
CA ALA A 801 12.28 44.24 -0.44
C ALA A 801 12.60 44.23 -1.96
N SER A 802 11.99 43.24 -2.63
CA SER A 802 11.04 43.36 -3.76
C SER A 802 11.46 43.81 -5.20
N THR A 803 11.31 42.85 -6.12
CA THR A 803 10.59 42.90 -7.44
C THR A 803 11.16 43.54 -8.73
N SER A 804 10.79 42.87 -9.84
CA SER A 804 10.58 43.35 -11.24
C SER A 804 11.75 43.67 -12.20
N ALA A 805 12.18 42.64 -12.94
CA ALA A 805 12.00 42.46 -14.40
C ALA A 805 12.78 43.28 -15.49
N LEU A 806 12.89 42.62 -16.67
CA LEU A 806 13.17 43.09 -18.06
C LEU A 806 14.61 43.19 -18.64
N ALA A 807 14.90 42.25 -19.56
CA ALA A 807 15.48 42.39 -20.92
C ALA A 807 16.93 42.92 -21.19
N SER A 808 17.80 42.03 -21.71
CA SER A 808 18.37 41.96 -23.09
C SER A 808 18.89 43.21 -23.86
N PRO A 809 19.80 43.08 -24.87
CA PRO A 809 20.86 42.06 -25.15
C PRO A 809 22.18 42.63 -25.78
N SER A 810 23.08 41.74 -26.29
CA SER A 810 24.23 41.97 -27.25
C SER A 810 25.55 42.56 -26.68
N SER A 811 26.76 42.31 -27.22
CA SER A 811 27.21 41.50 -28.40
C SER A 811 28.71 41.06 -28.41
N ILE A 812 28.97 39.78 -28.74
CA ILE A 812 29.94 39.22 -29.74
C ILE A 812 31.43 39.71 -29.82
N THR A 813 32.41 38.79 -29.69
CA THR A 813 33.54 38.47 -30.65
C THR A 813 34.63 37.55 -30.02
N ALA A 814 35.55 36.85 -30.73
CA ALA A 814 35.46 35.86 -31.85
C ALA A 814 36.87 35.30 -32.28
N TRP A 815 36.91 34.37 -33.26
CA TRP A 815 38.05 33.96 -34.17
C TRP A 815 39.11 32.92 -33.70
N PRO A 816 39.92 32.28 -34.61
CA PRO A 816 39.98 32.33 -36.10
C PRO A 816 40.02 30.99 -36.93
N THR A 817 39.47 31.06 -38.17
CA THR A 817 39.80 30.53 -39.54
C THR A 817 40.80 29.35 -39.81
N MET A 818 40.83 28.62 -40.97
CA MET A 818 40.34 28.79 -42.37
C MET A 818 39.51 27.55 -42.88
N ALA A 819 39.42 26.98 -44.12
CA ALA A 819 40.01 27.08 -45.48
C ALA A 819 39.08 26.46 -46.61
N PRO A 820 39.35 26.59 -47.95
CA PRO A 820 38.27 26.55 -49.00
C PRO A 820 38.54 25.58 -50.24
N PRO A 821 37.92 25.64 -51.47
CA PRO A 821 37.47 24.44 -52.25
C PRO A 821 37.87 24.31 -53.77
N VAL A 822 37.42 23.26 -54.50
CA VAL A 822 37.68 22.98 -55.96
C VAL A 822 36.43 22.36 -56.70
N LEU A 823 36.48 22.20 -58.04
CA LEU A 823 35.36 22.11 -59.02
C LEU A 823 35.26 20.80 -59.87
N LEU A 824 34.02 20.42 -60.27
CA LEU A 824 33.55 19.81 -61.57
C LEU A 824 34.24 18.50 -62.12
N PRO A 825 33.72 17.77 -63.16
CA PRO A 825 32.57 18.01 -64.07
C PRO A 825 31.58 16.81 -64.19
N SER A 826 30.87 16.69 -65.32
CA SER A 826 29.77 15.74 -65.60
C SER A 826 30.05 14.72 -66.72
N SER A 827 29.38 13.55 -66.70
CA SER A 827 28.93 12.81 -67.90
C SER A 827 27.99 11.62 -67.62
N LEU A 828 26.85 11.62 -68.32
CA LEU A 828 26.22 10.54 -69.13
C LEU A 828 26.37 9.05 -68.67
N GLY A 829 25.31 8.24 -68.66
CA GLY A 829 23.91 8.49 -69.07
C GLY A 829 23.02 7.23 -69.06
N ALA A 830 21.95 7.24 -69.88
CA ALA A 830 21.07 6.09 -70.18
C ALA A 830 20.04 5.61 -69.11
N VAL A 831 19.43 6.52 -68.34
CA VAL A 831 18.02 6.36 -67.87
C VAL A 831 17.19 7.60 -68.24
N ALA A 832 17.35 8.08 -69.47
CA ALA A 832 16.71 9.29 -70.00
C ALA A 832 16.05 9.01 -71.35
N ALA A 833 15.01 8.16 -71.33
CA ALA A 833 14.27 7.74 -72.53
C ALA A 833 12.81 7.31 -72.21
N ALA A 834 12.13 8.02 -71.30
CA ALA A 834 10.72 7.74 -70.94
C ALA A 834 9.96 8.91 -70.26
N ALA A 835 10.65 9.90 -69.67
CA ALA A 835 10.03 10.92 -68.81
C ALA A 835 10.23 12.38 -69.30
N THR A 836 10.77 12.58 -70.50
CA THR A 836 11.02 13.91 -71.08
C THR A 836 9.96 14.29 -72.11
N ASP A 837 8.68 14.32 -71.71
CA ASP A 837 7.61 14.85 -72.59
C ASP A 837 6.37 15.42 -71.86
N PHE A 838 6.52 15.84 -70.58
CA PHE A 838 5.45 16.58 -69.88
C PHE A 838 6.00 17.73 -69.02
N ASN A 839 6.67 18.68 -69.68
CA ASN A 839 7.08 19.94 -69.08
C ASN A 839 6.69 21.14 -69.94
N ALA A 840 5.37 21.38 -70.06
CA ALA A 840 4.81 22.56 -70.69
C ALA A 840 3.44 22.92 -70.08
N ARG A 841 3.30 24.18 -69.60
CA ARG A 841 2.08 24.84 -69.08
C ARG A 841 1.64 24.59 -67.63
N SER A 842 2.43 25.08 -66.67
CA SER A 842 1.93 26.01 -65.62
C SER A 842 3.05 26.61 -64.75
N LEU A 843 3.89 27.48 -65.32
CA LEU A 843 4.67 28.40 -64.49
C LEU A 843 3.74 29.53 -64.01
N HIS A 844 3.15 29.36 -62.83
CA HIS A 844 2.57 30.47 -62.07
C HIS A 844 3.43 30.77 -60.84
N GLU A 845 4.14 31.89 -60.95
CA GLU A 845 4.61 32.79 -59.89
C GLU A 845 4.62 32.24 -58.46
N ASN A 846 5.79 31.75 -58.04
CA ASN A 846 6.17 31.79 -56.63
C ASN A 846 6.40 33.25 -56.21
N HIS A 847 5.30 34.00 -56.01
CA HIS A 847 5.33 35.19 -55.17
C HIS A 847 5.95 34.82 -53.82
N ALA A 848 6.91 35.63 -53.33
CA ALA A 848 7.30 35.57 -51.93
C ALA A 848 6.06 35.95 -51.10
N ARG A 849 5.42 34.96 -50.49
CA ARG A 849 4.11 35.13 -49.84
C ARG A 849 4.28 36.01 -48.59
N ASP A 850 3.55 37.11 -48.57
CA ASP A 850 3.71 38.14 -47.55
C ASP A 850 3.03 37.71 -46.23
N LEU A 851 3.86 37.27 -45.29
CA LEU A 851 3.43 36.91 -43.93
C LEU A 851 3.06 38.13 -43.07
N GLN A 852 3.33 39.37 -43.53
CA GLN A 852 2.97 40.61 -42.82
C GLN A 852 1.52 41.04 -43.11
N HIS A 853 0.92 40.58 -44.21
CA HIS A 853 -0.40 40.98 -44.67
C HIS A 853 -1.30 39.75 -44.96
N PRO A 854 -1.71 39.00 -43.91
CA PRO A 854 -2.57 37.82 -44.06
C PRO A 854 -3.92 38.18 -44.69
N THR A 855 -4.44 37.30 -45.56
CA THR A 855 -5.72 37.53 -46.26
C THR A 855 -6.92 37.52 -45.31
N HIS A 856 -8.07 38.07 -45.71
CA HIS A 856 -9.28 38.06 -44.87
C HIS A 856 -9.66 36.64 -44.38
N THR A 857 -9.53 35.63 -45.25
CA THR A 857 -9.74 34.22 -44.92
C THR A 857 -8.76 33.72 -43.85
N GLN A 858 -7.49 34.12 -43.92
CA GLN A 858 -6.48 33.81 -42.91
C GLN A 858 -6.75 34.55 -41.59
N GLN A 859 -7.10 35.84 -41.63
CA GLN A 859 -7.42 36.66 -40.46
C GLN A 859 -8.61 36.08 -39.66
N VAL A 860 -9.69 35.69 -40.36
CA VAL A 860 -10.83 35.00 -39.74
C VAL A 860 -10.40 33.67 -39.10
N THR A 861 -9.54 32.91 -39.78
CA THR A 861 -9.04 31.63 -39.25
C THR A 861 -8.18 31.81 -37.99
N LEU A 862 -7.30 32.83 -37.97
CA LEU A 862 -6.52 33.20 -36.78
C LEU A 862 -7.41 33.66 -35.61
N GLY A 863 -8.45 34.46 -35.90
CA GLY A 863 -9.44 34.88 -34.90
C GLY A 863 -10.21 33.70 -34.30
N VAL A 864 -10.58 32.71 -35.11
CA VAL A 864 -11.23 31.48 -34.64
C VAL A 864 -10.28 30.60 -33.83
N ILE A 865 -8.98 30.50 -34.19
CA ILE A 865 -7.97 29.82 -33.35
C ILE A 865 -7.93 30.47 -31.96
N ALA A 866 -7.79 31.80 -31.88
CA ALA A 866 -7.75 32.52 -30.61
C ALA A 866 -9.03 32.30 -29.77
N ALA A 867 -10.20 32.32 -30.42
CA ALA A 867 -11.48 32.01 -29.77
C ALA A 867 -11.53 30.56 -29.24
N TYR A 868 -10.99 29.59 -29.99
CA TYR A 868 -10.92 28.18 -29.55
C TYR A 868 -9.98 27.99 -28.36
N VAL A 869 -8.83 28.66 -28.29
CA VAL A 869 -7.95 28.59 -27.10
C VAL A 869 -8.73 28.99 -25.82
N VAL A 870 -9.48 30.10 -25.88
CA VAL A 870 -10.28 30.58 -24.75
C VAL A 870 -11.49 29.69 -24.47
N ALA A 871 -12.20 29.23 -25.51
CA ALA A 871 -13.38 28.36 -25.35
C ALA A 871 -13.01 26.99 -24.76
N ILE A 872 -11.91 26.38 -25.21
CA ILE A 872 -11.41 25.11 -24.67
C ILE A 872 -10.98 25.31 -23.22
N ALA A 873 -10.27 26.39 -22.88
CA ALA A 873 -9.89 26.70 -21.50
C ALA A 873 -11.10 26.76 -20.55
N ILE A 874 -12.18 27.44 -20.96
CA ILE A 874 -13.43 27.54 -20.17
C ILE A 874 -14.11 26.17 -20.07
N LEU A 875 -14.28 25.47 -21.19
CA LEU A 875 -14.97 24.17 -21.22
C LEU A 875 -14.23 23.08 -20.44
N TRP A 876 -12.89 23.09 -20.40
CA TRP A 876 -12.09 22.12 -19.65
C TRP A 876 -12.23 22.30 -18.13
N ASN A 877 -12.24 23.56 -17.67
CA ASN A 877 -12.19 23.89 -16.25
C ASN A 877 -13.57 23.95 -15.56
N VAL A 878 -14.66 24.17 -16.30
CA VAL A 878 -16.01 24.28 -15.71
C VAL A 878 -16.66 22.89 -15.54
N PRO A 879 -17.08 22.50 -14.32
CA PRO A 879 -17.81 21.26 -14.08
C PRO A 879 -19.06 21.12 -14.96
N TYR A 880 -19.40 19.89 -15.34
CA TYR A 880 -20.44 19.51 -16.30
C TYR A 880 -20.19 20.00 -17.74
N LEU A 881 -19.74 21.24 -17.98
CA LEU A 881 -19.39 21.72 -19.32
C LEU A 881 -18.24 20.90 -19.95
N LYS A 882 -17.30 20.39 -19.14
CA LYS A 882 -16.25 19.48 -19.63
C LYS A 882 -16.77 18.20 -20.29
N MET A 883 -18.03 17.81 -20.06
CA MET A 883 -18.66 16.67 -20.74
C MET A 883 -18.87 16.92 -22.24
N ILE A 884 -18.97 18.19 -22.67
CA ILE A 884 -19.07 18.58 -24.09
C ILE A 884 -17.76 18.21 -24.83
N LEU A 885 -16.63 18.23 -24.13
CA LEU A 885 -15.32 17.91 -24.70
C LEU A 885 -15.01 16.40 -24.74
N TRP A 886 -15.80 15.54 -24.07
CA TRP A 886 -15.45 14.11 -23.87
C TRP A 886 -15.01 13.34 -25.12
N PRO A 887 -15.74 13.31 -26.25
CA PRO A 887 -15.32 12.51 -27.41
C PRO A 887 -14.03 13.07 -28.04
N PHE A 888 -13.89 14.39 -28.09
CA PHE A 888 -12.67 15.04 -28.58
C PHE A 888 -11.49 14.81 -27.64
N LYS A 889 -11.71 14.80 -26.32
CA LYS A 889 -10.69 14.45 -25.32
C LYS A 889 -10.23 13.01 -25.51
N MET A 890 -11.13 12.05 -25.72
CA MET A 890 -10.78 10.65 -25.98
C MET A 890 -9.90 10.48 -27.24
N LEU A 891 -10.20 11.19 -28.32
CA LEU A 891 -9.35 11.20 -29.52
C LEU A 891 -7.96 11.80 -29.23
N VAL A 892 -7.91 12.89 -28.50
CA VAL A 892 -6.67 13.61 -28.21
C VAL A 892 -5.77 12.84 -27.24
N ILE A 893 -6.34 12.18 -26.22
CA ILE A 893 -5.60 11.21 -25.38
C ILE A 893 -5.02 10.10 -26.28
N ALA A 894 -5.77 9.57 -27.24
CA ALA A 894 -5.24 8.55 -28.15
C ALA A 894 -4.07 9.04 -29.02
N PHE A 895 -4.05 10.32 -29.42
CA PHE A 895 -2.90 10.90 -30.12
C PHE A 895 -1.66 11.05 -29.23
N HIS A 896 -1.84 11.29 -27.93
CA HIS A 896 -0.76 11.21 -26.93
C HIS A 896 -0.25 9.77 -26.80
N GLU A 897 -1.13 8.80 -26.59
CA GLU A 897 -0.74 7.37 -26.48
C GLU A 897 -0.04 6.84 -27.74
N PHE A 898 -0.51 7.21 -28.94
CA PHE A 898 0.18 6.84 -30.18
C PHE A 898 1.59 7.42 -30.28
N GLY A 899 1.86 8.57 -29.66
CA GLY A 899 3.21 9.15 -29.55
C GLY A 899 4.18 8.19 -28.84
N HIS A 900 3.79 7.71 -27.65
CA HIS A 900 4.56 6.68 -26.93
C HIS A 900 4.68 5.39 -27.75
N ALA A 901 3.57 4.90 -28.29
CA ALA A 901 3.51 3.63 -29.01
C ALA A 901 4.41 3.60 -30.25
N ILE A 902 4.37 4.65 -31.07
CA ILE A 902 5.21 4.78 -32.27
C ILE A 902 6.68 4.87 -31.88
N THR A 903 7.02 5.69 -30.88
CA THR A 903 8.42 5.88 -30.48
C THR A 903 8.99 4.65 -29.80
N ALA A 904 8.17 3.89 -29.05
CA ALA A 904 8.56 2.60 -28.49
C ALA A 904 8.95 1.61 -29.60
N VAL A 905 8.11 1.47 -30.63
CA VAL A 905 8.39 0.58 -31.77
C VAL A 905 9.63 1.03 -32.56
N LEU A 906 9.77 2.33 -32.83
CA LEU A 906 10.93 2.89 -33.55
C LEU A 906 12.25 2.74 -32.77
N THR A 907 12.20 2.66 -31.44
CA THR A 907 13.39 2.47 -30.58
C THR A 907 13.63 1.00 -30.19
N GLY A 908 12.97 0.05 -30.86
CA GLY A 908 13.17 -1.39 -30.66
C GLY A 908 12.36 -2.01 -29.51
N GLY A 909 11.53 -1.23 -28.84
CA GLY A 909 10.55 -1.71 -27.87
C GLY A 909 9.33 -2.39 -28.51
N ARG A 910 8.41 -2.85 -27.65
CA ARG A 910 7.11 -3.42 -28.04
C ARG A 910 6.01 -2.83 -27.18
N VAL A 911 4.89 -2.46 -27.80
CA VAL A 911 3.66 -2.10 -27.11
C VAL A 911 2.92 -3.40 -26.74
N LYS A 912 2.41 -3.49 -25.50
CA LYS A 912 1.58 -4.59 -25.00
C LYS A 912 0.10 -4.23 -25.09
N SER A 913 -0.26 -3.05 -24.62
CA SER A 913 -1.63 -2.53 -24.61
C SER A 913 -1.61 -1.00 -24.56
N ILE A 914 -2.73 -0.40 -24.99
CA ILE A 914 -3.06 1.02 -24.83
C ILE A 914 -4.45 1.06 -24.20
N SER A 915 -4.63 1.90 -23.18
CA SER A 915 -5.90 2.14 -22.50
C SER A 915 -6.23 3.63 -22.50
N LEU A 916 -7.52 3.98 -22.65
CA LEU A 916 -8.01 5.36 -22.73
C LEU A 916 -9.19 5.58 -21.78
N ASP A 917 -9.11 6.61 -20.92
CA ASP A 917 -10.19 7.04 -20.03
C ASP A 917 -10.36 8.58 -20.03
N PRO A 918 -11.59 9.12 -20.16
CA PRO A 918 -11.81 10.57 -20.28
C PRO A 918 -11.58 11.35 -18.98
N ASN A 919 -11.52 10.69 -17.83
CA ASN A 919 -11.31 11.27 -16.50
C ASN A 919 -9.88 11.04 -15.99
N GLU A 920 -9.34 9.84 -16.16
CA GLU A 920 -8.06 9.37 -15.58
C GLU A 920 -6.85 9.62 -16.49
N GLY A 921 -7.05 9.70 -17.82
CA GLY A 921 -5.99 9.87 -18.81
C GLY A 921 -5.82 8.67 -19.74
N GLY A 922 -4.66 8.56 -20.38
CA GLY A 922 -4.26 7.38 -21.16
C GLY A 922 -3.08 6.65 -20.53
N VAL A 923 -2.88 5.39 -20.90
CA VAL A 923 -1.70 4.60 -20.53
C VAL A 923 -1.27 3.66 -21.66
N THR A 924 -0.03 3.82 -22.14
CA THR A 924 0.63 2.91 -23.08
C THR A 924 1.59 1.98 -22.34
N HIS A 925 1.20 0.72 -22.16
CA HIS A 925 2.09 -0.29 -21.59
C HIS A 925 3.09 -0.76 -22.65
N MET A 926 4.36 -0.36 -22.50
CA MET A 926 5.46 -0.70 -23.40
C MET A 926 6.59 -1.47 -22.68
N GLN A 927 7.32 -2.32 -23.42
CA GLN A 927 8.49 -3.06 -22.94
C GLN A 927 9.67 -2.85 -23.89
N GLY A 928 10.79 -2.35 -23.36
CA GLY A 928 11.95 -1.92 -24.16
C GLY A 928 11.73 -0.55 -24.82
N GLY A 929 12.70 -0.12 -25.62
CA GLY A 929 12.76 1.22 -26.21
C GLY A 929 13.59 2.22 -25.37
N ILE A 930 13.88 3.39 -25.94
CA ILE A 930 14.76 4.39 -25.32
C ILE A 930 13.91 5.42 -24.55
N SER A 931 13.84 5.30 -23.22
CA SER A 931 12.94 6.13 -22.39
C SER A 931 13.18 7.64 -22.45
N ALA A 932 14.40 8.07 -22.81
CA ALA A 932 14.72 9.49 -22.99
C ALA A 932 13.92 10.14 -24.12
N ILE A 933 13.40 9.34 -25.06
CA ILE A 933 12.55 9.81 -26.17
C ILE A 933 11.16 9.19 -26.16
N THR A 934 10.93 7.98 -25.63
CA THR A 934 9.55 7.43 -25.53
C THR A 934 8.68 8.12 -24.50
N LEU A 935 9.24 8.66 -23.40
CA LEU A 935 8.48 9.41 -22.39
C LEU A 935 7.96 10.77 -22.92
N PRO A 936 8.78 11.68 -23.47
CA PRO A 936 8.26 12.94 -24.02
C PRO A 936 7.45 12.77 -25.31
N ALA A 937 7.48 11.59 -25.94
CA ALA A 937 6.81 11.35 -27.20
C ALA A 937 5.29 11.48 -27.15
N GLY A 938 4.64 11.31 -25.99
CA GLY A 938 3.20 11.52 -25.87
C GLY A 938 2.81 12.98 -26.12
N TYR A 939 3.37 13.89 -25.32
CA TYR A 939 3.19 15.33 -25.48
C TYR A 939 3.59 15.81 -26.89
N LEU A 940 4.73 15.32 -27.42
CA LEU A 940 5.19 15.67 -28.76
C LEU A 940 4.28 15.12 -29.87
N GLY A 941 3.76 13.90 -29.72
CA GLY A 941 2.83 13.27 -30.67
C GLY A 941 1.53 14.05 -30.81
N SER A 942 0.87 14.34 -29.68
CA SER A 942 -0.34 15.18 -29.66
C SER A 942 -0.10 16.58 -30.21
N SER A 943 1.09 17.17 -29.93
CA SER A 943 1.48 18.49 -30.46
C SER A 943 1.63 18.49 -31.98
N ILE A 944 2.35 17.51 -32.53
CA ILE A 944 2.65 17.42 -33.97
C ILE A 944 1.38 17.09 -34.76
N ILE A 945 0.57 16.13 -34.29
CA ILE A 945 -0.72 15.81 -34.91
C ILE A 945 -1.65 17.04 -34.83
N GLY A 946 -1.70 17.73 -33.69
CA GLY A 946 -2.47 18.95 -33.53
C GLY A 946 -2.06 20.08 -34.48
N ALA A 947 -0.75 20.29 -34.67
CA ALA A 947 -0.24 21.31 -35.59
C ALA A 947 -0.54 20.98 -37.06
N LEU A 948 -0.50 19.69 -37.45
CA LEU A 948 -0.88 19.24 -38.79
C LEU A 948 -2.38 19.42 -39.05
N LEU A 949 -3.24 19.11 -38.08
CA LEU A 949 -4.68 19.35 -38.17
C LEU A 949 -5.00 20.85 -38.19
N THR A 950 -4.30 21.66 -37.38
CA THR A 950 -4.40 23.13 -37.39
C THR A 950 -4.01 23.70 -38.76
N PHE A 951 -2.93 23.20 -39.36
CA PHE A 951 -2.52 23.52 -40.74
C PHE A 951 -3.62 23.17 -41.76
N CYS A 952 -4.18 21.95 -41.70
CA CYS A 952 -5.27 21.54 -42.59
C CYS A 952 -6.53 22.40 -42.44
N GLY A 953 -6.82 22.93 -41.24
CA GLY A 953 -7.96 23.81 -40.96
C GLY A 953 -7.98 25.14 -41.74
N PHE A 954 -6.85 25.56 -42.31
CA PHE A 954 -6.78 26.74 -43.19
C PHE A 954 -7.37 26.51 -44.59
N ASN A 955 -7.65 25.26 -44.99
CA ASN A 955 -8.16 24.94 -46.32
C ASN A 955 -9.22 23.82 -46.34
N ILE A 956 -10.33 24.03 -47.08
CA ILE A 956 -11.44 23.06 -47.17
C ILE A 956 -10.99 21.68 -47.70
N VAL A 957 -10.18 21.63 -48.76
CA VAL A 957 -9.71 20.36 -49.36
C VAL A 957 -8.73 19.65 -48.42
N ALA A 958 -7.81 20.38 -47.79
CA ALA A 958 -6.90 19.82 -46.78
C ALA A 958 -7.67 19.27 -45.56
N SER A 959 -8.76 19.95 -45.16
CA SER A 959 -9.65 19.50 -44.10
C SER A 959 -10.48 18.27 -44.48
N LYS A 960 -10.98 18.18 -45.72
CA LYS A 960 -11.59 16.95 -46.26
C LYS A 960 -10.60 15.77 -46.14
N VAL A 961 -9.35 15.91 -46.60
CA VAL A 961 -8.32 14.85 -46.46
C VAL A 961 -8.07 14.48 -44.99
N ALA A 962 -7.85 15.47 -44.12
CA ALA A 962 -7.58 15.24 -42.70
C ALA A 962 -8.73 14.51 -41.98
N SER A 963 -9.98 14.89 -42.28
CA SER A 963 -11.17 14.31 -41.63
C SER A 963 -11.43 12.83 -41.94
N ILE A 964 -10.97 12.31 -43.09
CA ILE A 964 -10.99 10.87 -43.37
C ILE A 964 -10.10 10.13 -42.35
N VAL A 965 -8.91 10.66 -42.09
CA VAL A 965 -7.98 10.11 -41.10
C VAL A 965 -8.55 10.24 -39.68
N LEU A 966 -9.13 11.40 -39.34
CA LEU A 966 -9.81 11.60 -38.05
C LEU A 966 -10.95 10.59 -37.84
N GLY A 967 -11.76 10.32 -38.87
CA GLY A 967 -12.84 9.34 -38.81
C GLY A 967 -12.33 7.93 -38.49
N VAL A 968 -11.22 7.50 -39.10
CA VAL A 968 -10.56 6.23 -38.77
C VAL A 968 -10.04 6.24 -37.34
N CYS A 969 -9.39 7.32 -36.89
CA CYS A 969 -8.90 7.44 -35.52
C CYS A 969 -10.02 7.40 -34.47
N PHE A 970 -11.17 8.05 -34.71
CA PHE A 970 -12.36 7.94 -33.85
C PHE A 970 -12.97 6.54 -33.83
N LEU A 971 -12.91 5.78 -34.92
CA LEU A 971 -13.34 4.37 -34.91
C LEU A 971 -12.35 3.47 -34.16
N LEU A 972 -11.06 3.80 -34.17
CA LEU A 972 -10.05 3.08 -33.40
C LEU A 972 -10.10 3.39 -31.89
N THR A 973 -10.51 4.59 -31.46
CA THR A 973 -10.69 4.86 -30.01
C THR A 973 -11.83 4.05 -29.39
N LEU A 974 -12.81 3.57 -30.18
CA LEU A 974 -13.81 2.60 -29.71
C LEU A 974 -13.23 1.22 -29.37
N TRP A 975 -12.02 0.90 -29.84
CA TRP A 975 -11.32 -0.36 -29.49
C TRP A 975 -10.59 -0.25 -28.15
N TRP A 976 -10.00 0.93 -27.85
CA TRP A 976 -9.12 1.14 -26.69
C TRP A 976 -9.72 1.96 -25.53
N GLY A 977 -10.89 2.57 -25.72
CA GLY A 977 -11.65 3.18 -24.63
C GLY A 977 -12.37 2.14 -23.76
N LYS A 978 -12.57 2.45 -22.48
CA LYS A 978 -13.46 1.66 -21.60
C LYS A 978 -14.85 1.53 -22.25
N ARG A 979 -15.45 0.34 -22.18
CA ARG A 979 -16.75 -0.02 -22.85
C ARG A 979 -17.99 0.59 -22.17
N ASP A 980 -17.91 1.84 -21.75
CA ASP A 980 -19.05 2.61 -21.28
C ASP A 980 -19.94 3.05 -22.46
N TRP A 981 -21.25 2.89 -22.28
CA TRP A 981 -22.28 3.31 -23.23
C TRP A 981 -22.20 4.80 -23.58
N LEU A 982 -21.91 5.68 -22.62
CA LEU A 982 -21.85 7.13 -22.86
C LEU A 982 -20.61 7.51 -23.68
N THR A 983 -19.48 6.84 -23.46
CA THR A 983 -18.26 6.96 -24.25
C THR A 983 -18.48 6.50 -25.69
N VAL A 984 -19.10 5.33 -25.90
CA VAL A 984 -19.44 4.82 -27.26
C VAL A 984 -20.41 5.77 -27.97
N LEU A 985 -21.47 6.22 -27.29
CA LEU A 985 -22.46 7.14 -27.85
C LEU A 985 -21.84 8.49 -28.24
N THR A 986 -21.01 9.08 -27.39
CA THR A 986 -20.39 10.39 -27.68
C THR A 986 -19.37 10.33 -28.81
N VAL A 987 -18.59 9.25 -28.93
CA VAL A 987 -17.68 9.04 -30.07
C VAL A 987 -18.46 8.84 -31.38
N LEU A 988 -19.55 8.06 -31.38
CA LEU A 988 -20.43 7.92 -32.54
C LEU A 988 -21.07 9.26 -32.95
N LEU A 989 -21.44 10.11 -31.99
CA LEU A 989 -21.93 11.47 -32.26
C LEU A 989 -20.84 12.39 -32.86
N ALA A 990 -19.58 12.26 -32.45
CA ALA A 990 -18.46 13.02 -33.04
C ALA A 990 -18.14 12.57 -34.48
N VAL A 991 -18.18 11.27 -34.76
CA VAL A 991 -18.12 10.74 -36.14
C VAL A 991 -19.31 11.24 -36.97
N GLY A 992 -20.52 11.20 -36.41
CA GLY A 992 -21.72 11.74 -37.05
C GLY A 992 -21.63 13.24 -37.35
N LEU A 993 -21.02 14.04 -36.46
CA LEU A 993 -20.76 15.46 -36.67
C LEU A 993 -19.78 15.70 -37.83
N ILE A 994 -18.67 14.95 -37.90
CA ILE A 994 -17.71 15.03 -39.01
C ILE A 994 -18.39 14.71 -40.35
N ILE A 995 -19.21 13.64 -40.38
CA ILE A 995 -19.96 13.25 -41.57
C ILE A 995 -20.99 14.33 -41.95
N ALA A 996 -21.75 14.87 -40.99
CA ALA A 996 -22.70 15.96 -41.26
C ALA A 996 -22.00 17.21 -41.81
N CYS A 997 -20.89 17.62 -41.18
CA CYS A 997 -20.11 18.78 -41.61
C CYS A 997 -19.44 18.60 -42.99
N TRP A 998 -19.26 17.37 -43.49
CA TRP A 998 -18.79 17.10 -44.85
C TRP A 998 -19.81 17.54 -45.92
N PHE A 999 -21.10 17.31 -45.68
CA PHE A 999 -22.17 17.62 -46.63
C PHE A 999 -22.72 19.06 -46.48
N ILE A 1000 -22.53 19.70 -45.33
CA ILE A 1000 -22.92 21.10 -45.11
C ILE A 1000 -21.98 22.04 -45.88
N VAL A 1001 -22.54 22.74 -46.87
CA VAL A 1001 -21.88 23.82 -47.65
C VAL A 1001 -20.51 23.39 -48.20
N HIS A 1002 -20.49 22.27 -48.93
CA HIS A 1002 -19.28 21.67 -49.54
C HIS A 1002 -18.10 21.44 -48.57
N ALA A 1003 -18.39 21.12 -47.31
CA ALA A 1003 -17.44 20.95 -46.22
C ALA A 1003 -16.78 22.24 -45.69
N GLU A 1004 -17.38 23.42 -45.91
CA GLU A 1004 -16.86 24.65 -45.26
C GLU A 1004 -16.93 24.56 -43.73
N ALA A 1005 -18.01 24.00 -43.17
CA ALA A 1005 -18.13 23.80 -41.72
C ALA A 1005 -17.07 22.83 -41.17
N LEU A 1006 -16.66 21.84 -41.97
CA LEU A 1006 -15.71 20.80 -41.58
C LEU A 1006 -14.32 21.36 -41.25
N ARG A 1007 -13.85 22.39 -41.97
CA ARG A 1007 -12.53 22.99 -41.70
C ARG A 1007 -12.41 23.54 -40.28
N PHE A 1008 -13.51 24.08 -39.75
CA PHE A 1008 -13.58 24.57 -38.38
C PHE A 1008 -13.60 23.44 -37.34
N VAL A 1009 -14.23 22.30 -37.65
CA VAL A 1009 -14.18 21.09 -36.79
C VAL A 1009 -12.76 20.50 -36.75
N VAL A 1010 -12.10 20.40 -37.91
CA VAL A 1010 -10.70 19.95 -38.01
C VAL A 1010 -9.76 20.91 -37.28
N LEU A 1011 -9.95 22.23 -37.43
CA LEU A 1011 -9.21 23.27 -36.74
C LEU A 1011 -9.40 23.22 -35.22
N PHE A 1012 -10.63 23.00 -34.74
CA PHE A 1012 -10.94 22.84 -33.31
C PHE A 1012 -10.19 21.65 -32.71
N ILE A 1013 -10.25 20.49 -33.36
CA ILE A 1013 -9.52 19.28 -32.93
C ILE A 1013 -8.01 19.53 -32.97
N GLY A 1014 -7.51 20.24 -33.99
CA GLY A 1014 -6.10 20.63 -34.12
C GLY A 1014 -5.63 21.50 -32.95
N VAL A 1015 -6.36 22.57 -32.62
CA VAL A 1015 -6.04 23.45 -31.49
C VAL A 1015 -6.13 22.71 -30.15
N MET A 1016 -7.15 21.86 -29.97
CA MET A 1016 -7.32 21.05 -28.76
C MET A 1016 -6.18 20.04 -28.57
N SER A 1017 -5.77 19.34 -29.63
CA SER A 1017 -4.63 18.41 -29.64
C SER A 1017 -3.29 19.13 -29.41
N SER A 1018 -3.13 20.33 -29.98
CA SER A 1018 -1.94 21.17 -29.85
C SER A 1018 -1.77 21.80 -28.46
N LEU A 1019 -2.84 21.86 -27.66
CA LEU A 1019 -2.80 22.36 -26.28
C LEU A 1019 -2.98 21.24 -25.25
N TYR A 1020 -3.12 19.98 -25.68
CA TYR A 1020 -3.37 18.86 -24.77
C TYR A 1020 -2.32 18.73 -23.68
N SER A 1021 -1.03 18.78 -24.05
CA SER A 1021 0.06 18.72 -23.09
C SER A 1021 -0.06 19.84 -22.03
N VAL A 1022 -0.38 21.06 -22.46
CA VAL A 1022 -0.58 22.22 -21.59
C VAL A 1022 -1.74 21.99 -20.62
N TRP A 1023 -2.85 21.39 -21.07
CA TRP A 1023 -4.00 21.08 -20.21
C TRP A 1023 -3.76 19.91 -19.28
N ASP A 1024 -3.12 18.84 -19.75
CA ASP A 1024 -2.79 17.66 -18.95
C ASP A 1024 -1.82 18.03 -17.82
N ILE A 1025 -0.78 18.81 -18.14
CA ILE A 1025 0.20 19.36 -17.20
C ILE A 1025 -0.45 20.40 -16.25
N CYS A 1026 -1.43 21.19 -16.71
CA CYS A 1026 -2.20 22.07 -15.82
C CYS A 1026 -3.09 21.29 -14.84
N ASP A 1027 -3.78 20.23 -15.30
CA ASP A 1027 -4.56 19.34 -14.43
C ASP A 1027 -3.66 18.73 -13.34
N ASP A 1028 -2.43 18.31 -13.68
CA ASP A 1028 -1.48 17.76 -12.69
C ASP A 1028 -1.00 18.82 -11.69
N LEU A 1029 -0.55 19.98 -12.19
CA LEU A 1029 0.08 21.02 -11.37
C LEU A 1029 -0.92 21.80 -10.49
N ILE A 1030 -2.15 21.97 -10.96
CA ILE A 1030 -3.16 22.84 -10.34
C ILE A 1030 -4.28 22.01 -9.69
N LEU A 1031 -4.76 20.95 -10.35
CA LEU A 1031 -5.88 20.13 -9.88
C LEU A 1031 -5.45 18.83 -9.20
N ARG A 1032 -4.16 18.47 -9.25
CA ARG A 1032 -3.54 17.32 -8.58
C ARG A 1032 -4.25 15.99 -8.88
N LYS A 1033 -4.13 15.52 -10.12
CA LYS A 1033 -4.45 14.12 -10.46
C LYS A 1033 -3.69 13.15 -9.53
N VAL A 1034 -4.31 12.00 -9.23
CA VAL A 1034 -3.71 10.93 -8.42
C VAL A 1034 -2.68 10.11 -9.22
N ASN A 1035 -2.74 10.16 -10.55
CA ASN A 1035 -1.87 9.41 -11.45
C ASN A 1035 -0.55 10.14 -11.73
N SER A 1036 0.54 9.39 -11.92
CA SER A 1036 1.85 9.94 -12.30
C SER A 1036 1.93 10.22 -13.81
N SER A 1037 2.09 11.49 -14.21
CA SER A 1037 2.22 11.88 -15.62
C SER A 1037 3.65 11.75 -16.16
N ASP A 1038 3.81 11.80 -17.48
CA ASP A 1038 5.11 11.69 -18.17
C ASP A 1038 6.13 12.71 -17.68
N ALA A 1039 5.72 13.95 -17.41
CA ALA A 1039 6.61 14.96 -16.84
C ALA A 1039 7.16 14.54 -15.46
N SER A 1040 6.38 13.82 -14.66
CA SER A 1040 6.84 13.26 -13.37
C SER A 1040 7.74 12.03 -13.54
N VAL A 1041 7.45 11.14 -14.49
CA VAL A 1041 8.27 9.95 -14.78
C VAL A 1041 9.60 10.34 -15.42
N PHE A 1042 9.60 11.36 -16.29
CA PHE A 1042 10.80 11.94 -16.88
C PHE A 1042 11.68 12.63 -15.82
N ALA A 1043 11.09 13.43 -14.93
CA ALA A 1043 11.78 14.03 -13.79
C ALA A 1043 12.43 12.98 -12.88
N LYS A 1044 11.69 11.92 -12.50
CA LYS A 1044 12.21 10.80 -11.71
C LYS A 1044 13.38 10.05 -12.38
N ARG A 1045 13.48 10.08 -13.72
CA ARG A 1045 14.51 9.33 -14.48
C ARG A 1045 15.71 10.17 -14.93
N TYR A 1046 15.53 11.47 -15.16
CA TYR A 1046 16.55 12.36 -15.72
C TYR A 1046 16.86 13.58 -14.82
N GLY A 1047 16.27 13.64 -13.62
CA GLY A 1047 16.49 14.69 -12.63
C GLY A 1047 15.68 15.96 -12.91
N GLY A 1048 15.76 16.92 -11.98
CA GLY A 1048 14.98 18.16 -12.02
C GLY A 1048 13.53 18.00 -11.53
N SER A 1049 12.79 19.11 -11.51
CA SER A 1049 11.39 19.13 -11.07
C SER A 1049 10.43 18.71 -12.20
N SER A 1050 9.40 17.92 -11.87
CA SER A 1050 8.28 17.62 -12.77
C SER A 1050 7.59 18.88 -13.29
N GLN A 1051 7.54 19.93 -12.46
CA GLN A 1051 6.99 21.24 -12.82
C GLN A 1051 7.85 21.94 -13.89
N CYS A 1052 9.18 21.82 -13.78
CA CYS A 1052 10.12 22.38 -14.74
C CYS A 1052 9.98 21.70 -16.10
N TRP A 1053 9.99 20.36 -16.13
CA TRP A 1053 9.75 19.60 -17.36
C TRP A 1053 8.37 19.84 -17.94
N GLY A 1054 7.32 19.94 -17.11
CA GLY A 1054 5.98 20.27 -17.55
C GLY A 1054 5.89 21.63 -18.26
N VAL A 1055 6.53 22.66 -17.70
CA VAL A 1055 6.61 23.99 -18.35
C VAL A 1055 7.40 23.91 -19.67
N ILE A 1056 8.51 23.16 -19.72
CA ILE A 1056 9.30 22.96 -20.95
C ILE A 1056 8.46 22.30 -22.05
N TRP A 1057 7.76 21.20 -21.76
CA TRP A 1057 6.92 20.51 -22.75
C TRP A 1057 5.72 21.36 -23.17
N SER A 1058 5.13 22.13 -22.25
CA SER A 1058 4.07 23.09 -22.57
C SER A 1058 4.53 24.17 -23.56
N ILE A 1059 5.72 24.74 -23.35
CA ILE A 1059 6.32 25.74 -24.26
C ILE A 1059 6.59 25.12 -25.64
N ILE A 1060 7.17 23.92 -25.68
CA ILE A 1060 7.45 23.20 -26.94
C ILE A 1060 6.15 22.92 -27.72
N SER A 1061 5.07 22.55 -27.02
CA SER A 1061 3.75 22.29 -27.62
C SER A 1061 3.17 23.55 -28.29
N VAL A 1062 3.22 24.70 -27.60
CA VAL A 1062 2.79 26.01 -28.15
C VAL A 1062 3.66 26.44 -29.34
N LEU A 1063 4.97 26.19 -29.31
CA LEU A 1063 5.87 26.46 -30.44
C LEU A 1063 5.55 25.58 -31.66
N ILE A 1064 5.27 24.29 -31.46
CA ILE A 1064 4.85 23.37 -32.53
C ILE A 1064 3.51 23.82 -33.15
N MET A 1065 2.55 24.25 -32.33
CA MET A 1065 1.30 24.86 -32.81
C MET A 1065 1.56 26.11 -33.66
N ALA A 1066 2.45 27.00 -33.21
CA ALA A 1066 2.80 28.21 -33.94
C ALA A 1066 3.45 27.90 -35.32
N VAL A 1067 4.27 26.85 -35.41
CA VAL A 1067 4.81 26.37 -36.70
C VAL A 1067 3.69 25.89 -37.63
N GLY A 1068 2.70 25.14 -37.12
CA GLY A 1068 1.52 24.73 -37.89
C GLY A 1068 0.71 25.93 -38.43
N ILE A 1069 0.55 26.97 -37.62
CA ILE A 1069 -0.13 28.22 -38.00
C ILE A 1069 0.67 28.98 -39.08
N VAL A 1070 1.97 29.18 -38.89
CA VAL A 1070 2.83 29.88 -39.87
C VAL A 1070 2.91 29.09 -41.19
N ALA A 1071 2.96 27.76 -41.13
CA ALA A 1071 2.87 26.91 -42.31
C ALA A 1071 1.51 27.06 -43.02
N GLY A 1072 0.40 27.17 -42.28
CA GLY A 1072 -0.93 27.40 -42.84
C GLY A 1072 -1.04 28.73 -43.57
N LEU A 1073 -0.52 29.81 -42.97
CA LEU A 1073 -0.41 31.14 -43.59
C LEU A 1073 0.47 31.13 -44.85
N ALA A 1074 1.59 30.40 -44.82
CA ALA A 1074 2.48 30.25 -45.96
C ALA A 1074 1.90 29.38 -47.09
N ALA A 1075 1.06 28.38 -46.77
CA ALA A 1075 0.54 27.41 -47.74
C ALA A 1075 -0.81 27.81 -48.36
N PHE A 1076 -1.71 28.47 -47.63
CA PHE A 1076 -3.10 28.67 -48.05
C PHE A 1076 -3.50 30.15 -48.06
N SER A 1077 -3.37 30.79 -49.22
CA SER A 1077 -3.73 32.21 -49.44
C SER A 1077 -5.06 32.42 -50.18
N GLN A 1078 -5.77 31.34 -50.54
CA GLN A 1078 -7.05 31.37 -51.25
C GLN A 1078 -8.18 32.03 -50.42
N SER A 1079 -9.13 32.70 -51.09
CA SER A 1079 -10.36 33.20 -50.46
C SER A 1079 -11.37 32.08 -50.20
N PHE A 1080 -12.43 32.35 -49.42
CA PHE A 1080 -13.45 31.34 -49.11
C PHE A 1080 -14.17 30.84 -50.37
N GLU A 1081 -14.45 31.73 -51.33
CA GLU A 1081 -15.11 31.40 -52.60
C GLU A 1081 -14.23 30.45 -53.41
N GLN A 1082 -12.93 30.75 -53.52
CA GLN A 1082 -11.96 29.92 -54.23
C GLN A 1082 -11.78 28.55 -53.56
N GLN A 1083 -11.64 28.51 -52.22
CA GLN A 1083 -11.56 27.23 -51.51
C GLN A 1083 -12.83 26.39 -51.67
N GLN A 1084 -14.01 27.03 -51.73
CA GLN A 1084 -15.27 26.34 -51.95
C GLN A 1084 -15.37 25.83 -53.39
N GLU A 1085 -14.85 26.56 -54.38
CA GLU A 1085 -14.76 26.09 -55.78
C GLU A 1085 -13.80 24.91 -55.92
N ASP A 1086 -12.58 25.01 -55.39
CA ASP A 1086 -11.60 23.91 -55.31
C ASP A 1086 -12.24 22.65 -54.69
N SER A 1087 -13.01 22.82 -53.62
CA SER A 1087 -13.63 21.71 -52.88
C SER A 1087 -14.67 20.92 -53.64
N LYS A 1088 -15.33 21.50 -54.67
CA LYS A 1088 -16.36 20.83 -55.48
C LYS A 1088 -15.77 19.73 -56.37
N ASN A 1089 -14.50 19.86 -56.72
CA ASN A 1089 -13.78 18.90 -57.56
C ASN A 1089 -13.11 17.76 -56.76
N PHE A 1090 -13.08 17.84 -55.42
CA PHE A 1090 -12.45 16.84 -54.55
C PHE A 1090 -13.49 16.04 -53.74
N ILE A 1091 -13.74 14.81 -54.20
CA ILE A 1091 -14.70 13.82 -53.66
C ILE A 1091 -16.13 14.40 -53.52
N PRO A 1092 -17.12 13.93 -54.31
CA PRO A 1092 -18.43 14.56 -54.36
C PRO A 1092 -19.11 14.62 -52.98
N THR A 1093 -19.63 15.80 -52.68
CA THR A 1093 -20.49 16.13 -51.52
C THR A 1093 -21.94 16.14 -51.98
#